data_AF-A0A6I4M1S7-F1
#
_entry.id   AF-A0A6I4M1S7-F1
#
_cell.length_a   1.000
_cell.length_b   1.000
_cell.length_c   1.000
_cell.angle_alpha   90.00
_cell.angle_beta   90.00
_cell.angle_gamma   90.00
#
_symmetry.space_group_name_H-M   'P 1'
#
loop_
_entity.id
_entity.type
_entity.pdbx_description
1 polymer ?
#
loop_
_entity_poly.entity_id
_entity_poly.type
_entity_poly.pdbx_seq_one_letter_code
_entity_poly.pdbx_strand_id
1 'polypeptide(L)'
;MDNTAIERIAAPDLSLDAMALLAEYGDNDDVVFFLGRLVWQGEMAECLSALAAIAGDPARGHYARIASIRAVMAVGDEAQQNALWEAIIGHDGLLDRRLIAELLEWASPTLRSVDLLLRSLDRLEAHERFEVTGLNQAMHEFIDRLPVLADGVPDQLLPKLVSGLNALLDRQPYMERGECHVSEEFAWAMAPAVHAVDRLVGARSAGALEGDSIAILHKLPAVRFWRGDDVTEYRTSLGENVPRWRVLNELLYWTSVAERRAHLVKKGERMVDDWQIAFMHPFWRFTEGDFDLCLAWVENKADLDDRLVALSRCLTLFVEAGRPAAWLEQLHAAVAGQRELEAALDAKMNPKLSPAVKKMNTEHRKWEKQQKVKEEKEQRHRADWIMALKADPDRVRHPAGLKPGEFSRDHYYLMTSVPDGGMANDRGGADWRTLIPEFGEAVARAYRDAAVAHWRHYRPGLRSEGIDAGSTPYALIFGMAGIAIEASEAEDFLAGLTPDEARHALRYFIWELNGFPSWFEPLYRAHPGIALDAVRKELTWELEHSATEAPMHYVLHDFLYHAPWVHSIIAPLIFEWLVMHEMPNQDSLRYCLNILTSGGLAPADLARLAEAKLHGSVPEQQRPRWLALWVDNEPAAAIPALEASLENMSEADASNFAQQFIVALLGDRHGTGNKSGAYRTAEHLKSLYLLMHRFVRAKEDIQRAGNGAYSPTLRDHAQDARNNLFNMLSSVPGRETYAAIKALADEHPEPGYRKWMARHARARAIADADEAPWTAEQVHAFASRF
;
A
#
# COMPACT_ATOMS: atom_id res chain seq x y z
N MET A 1 26.69 4.97 5.52
CA MET A 1 27.49 6.22 5.51
C MET A 1 26.69 7.17 4.65
N ASP A 2 26.32 8.33 5.18
CA ASP A 2 25.41 9.27 4.55
C ASP A 2 26.04 9.86 3.26
N ASN A 3 25.30 9.84 2.13
CA ASN A 3 25.83 10.32 0.85
C ASN A 3 26.11 11.83 0.88
N THR A 4 25.35 12.59 1.68
CA THR A 4 25.50 14.05 1.83
C THR A 4 26.82 14.42 2.51
N ALA A 5 27.43 13.52 3.27
CA ALA A 5 28.73 13.75 3.89
C ALA A 5 29.89 13.63 2.90
N ILE A 6 29.76 12.75 1.89
CA ILE A 6 30.77 12.57 0.83
C ILE A 6 30.75 13.77 -0.10
N GLU A 7 29.57 14.22 -0.51
CA GLU A 7 29.37 15.39 -1.38
C GLU A 7 30.06 16.65 -0.83
N ARG A 8 30.01 16.87 0.50
CA ARG A 8 30.64 18.04 1.14
C ARG A 8 32.16 18.10 1.05
N ILE A 9 32.81 16.95 0.89
CA ILE A 9 34.28 16.85 0.83
C ILE A 9 34.78 16.49 -0.57
N ALA A 10 33.90 16.10 -1.48
CA ALA A 10 34.26 15.72 -2.83
C ALA A 10 34.59 16.97 -3.64
N ALA A 11 35.85 17.10 -4.05
CA ALA A 11 36.32 18.25 -4.82
C ALA A 11 37.38 17.81 -5.84
N PRO A 12 37.42 18.40 -7.06
CA PRO A 12 38.34 17.97 -8.12
C PRO A 12 39.83 18.01 -7.75
N ASP A 13 40.22 18.83 -6.76
CA ASP A 13 41.60 18.92 -6.28
C ASP A 13 42.07 17.65 -5.54
N LEU A 14 41.15 16.80 -5.09
CA LEU A 14 41.44 15.51 -4.47
C LEU A 14 41.70 14.37 -5.47
N SER A 15 41.62 14.61 -6.79
CA SER A 15 41.80 13.58 -7.82
C SER A 15 43.08 12.75 -7.64
N LEU A 16 44.21 13.40 -7.33
CA LEU A 16 45.49 12.70 -7.16
C LEU A 16 45.52 11.83 -5.90
N ASP A 17 44.93 12.29 -4.81
CA ASP A 17 44.83 11.54 -3.56
C ASP A 17 43.88 10.35 -3.71
N ALA A 18 42.72 10.55 -4.35
CA ALA A 18 41.77 9.49 -4.66
C ALA A 18 42.41 8.42 -5.56
N MET A 19 43.19 8.84 -6.56
CA MET A 19 43.91 7.92 -7.44
C MET A 19 44.99 7.13 -6.69
N ALA A 20 45.76 7.77 -5.80
CA ALA A 20 46.74 7.10 -4.96
C ALA A 20 46.09 6.07 -4.02
N LEU A 21 44.96 6.43 -3.41
CA LEU A 21 44.19 5.53 -2.54
C LEU A 21 43.57 4.37 -3.32
N LEU A 22 43.09 4.59 -4.55
CA LEU A 22 42.62 3.52 -5.42
C LEU A 22 43.76 2.57 -5.83
N ALA A 23 44.98 3.09 -6.03
CA ALA A 23 46.13 2.25 -6.33
C ALA A 23 46.59 1.42 -5.12
N GLU A 24 46.52 1.97 -3.91
CA GLU A 24 46.96 1.30 -2.67
C GLU A 24 45.91 0.33 -2.12
N TYR A 25 44.63 0.72 -2.15
CA TYR A 25 43.52 0.00 -1.50
C TYR A 25 42.46 -0.52 -2.49
N GLY A 26 42.76 -0.50 -3.79
CA GLY A 26 41.85 -0.92 -4.85
C GLY A 26 41.31 -2.34 -4.71
N ASP A 27 42.03 -3.23 -4.02
CA ASP A 27 41.59 -4.61 -3.75
C ASP A 27 40.50 -4.73 -2.67
N ASN A 28 40.18 -3.65 -1.95
CA ASN A 28 39.18 -3.64 -0.89
C ASN A 28 37.85 -3.02 -1.36
N ASP A 29 36.81 -3.84 -1.50
CA ASP A 29 35.49 -3.41 -1.98
C ASP A 29 34.83 -2.32 -1.12
N ASP A 30 35.01 -2.34 0.20
CA ASP A 30 34.43 -1.31 1.07
C ASP A 30 35.09 0.07 0.82
N VAL A 31 36.40 0.06 0.54
CA VAL A 31 37.17 1.27 0.23
C VAL A 31 36.80 1.77 -1.16
N VAL A 32 36.72 0.88 -2.15
CA VAL A 32 36.28 1.25 -3.51
C VAL A 32 34.85 1.79 -3.49
N PHE A 33 33.95 1.20 -2.71
CA PHE A 33 32.58 1.71 -2.60
C PHE A 33 32.53 3.14 -2.06
N PHE A 34 33.47 3.53 -1.19
CA PHE A 34 33.61 4.92 -0.75
C PHE A 34 34.27 5.80 -1.81
N LEU A 35 35.44 5.39 -2.33
CA LEU A 35 36.22 6.18 -3.29
C LEU A 35 35.49 6.39 -4.61
N GLY A 36 34.75 5.39 -5.11
CA GLY A 36 33.92 5.56 -6.31
C GLY A 36 32.85 6.64 -6.14
N ARG A 37 32.22 6.74 -4.96
CA ARG A 37 31.27 7.82 -4.67
C ARG A 37 31.96 9.17 -4.52
N LEU A 38 33.15 9.21 -3.92
CA LEU A 38 33.95 10.43 -3.82
C LEU A 38 34.33 10.96 -5.21
N VAL A 39 34.81 10.09 -6.09
CA VAL A 39 35.17 10.41 -7.48
C VAL A 39 33.96 10.88 -8.28
N TRP A 40 32.83 10.19 -8.15
CA TRP A 40 31.57 10.58 -8.79
C TRP A 40 31.13 11.98 -8.38
N GLN A 41 31.08 12.27 -7.08
CA GLN A 41 30.59 13.55 -6.56
C GLN A 41 31.60 14.70 -6.78
N GLY A 42 32.89 14.38 -6.88
CA GLY A 42 33.97 15.37 -7.05
C GLY A 42 34.43 15.55 -8.50
N GLU A 43 33.74 14.94 -9.47
CA GLU A 43 34.05 15.02 -10.90
C GLU A 43 35.53 14.66 -11.25
N MET A 44 36.10 13.67 -10.56
CA MET A 44 37.54 13.34 -10.63
C MET A 44 37.88 12.44 -11.83
N ALA A 45 37.98 13.03 -13.02
CA ALA A 45 38.18 12.31 -14.29
C ALA A 45 39.46 11.42 -14.33
N GLU A 46 40.50 11.78 -13.58
CA GLU A 46 41.77 11.05 -13.52
C GLU A 46 41.61 9.64 -12.91
N CYS A 47 40.59 9.43 -12.08
CA CYS A 47 40.36 8.16 -11.39
C CYS A 47 39.58 7.13 -12.23
N LEU A 48 39.03 7.55 -13.38
CA LEU A 48 38.06 6.74 -14.13
C LEU A 48 38.65 5.45 -14.69
N SER A 49 39.92 5.42 -15.10
CA SER A 49 40.54 4.20 -15.62
C SER A 49 40.62 3.10 -14.57
N ALA A 50 40.89 3.45 -13.31
CA ALA A 50 40.96 2.48 -12.21
C ALA A 50 39.55 1.96 -11.86
N LEU A 51 38.57 2.86 -11.78
CA LEU A 51 37.19 2.50 -11.49
C LEU A 51 36.55 1.68 -12.63
N ALA A 52 36.87 1.96 -13.90
CA ALA A 52 36.40 1.17 -15.03
C ALA A 52 36.87 -0.29 -14.96
N ALA A 53 38.12 -0.52 -14.55
CA ALA A 53 38.65 -1.87 -14.35
C ALA A 53 37.91 -2.61 -13.24
N ILE A 54 37.60 -1.93 -12.12
CA ILE A 54 36.88 -2.52 -10.99
C ILE A 54 35.41 -2.78 -11.34
N ALA A 55 34.75 -1.85 -12.05
CA ALA A 55 33.38 -2.01 -12.50
C ALA A 55 33.21 -3.21 -13.45
N GLY A 56 34.18 -3.40 -14.36
CA GLY A 56 34.22 -4.53 -15.28
C GLY A 56 34.42 -5.88 -14.58
N ASP A 57 35.29 -5.96 -13.58
CA ASP A 57 35.69 -7.23 -12.96
C ASP A 57 34.53 -7.97 -12.25
N PRO A 58 34.09 -9.15 -12.75
CA PRO A 58 33.00 -9.91 -12.15
C PRO A 58 33.35 -10.52 -10.79
N ALA A 59 34.62 -10.60 -10.40
CA ALA A 59 35.04 -11.11 -9.10
C ALA A 59 34.85 -10.09 -7.95
N ARG A 60 34.57 -8.82 -8.28
CA ARG A 60 34.43 -7.74 -7.30
C ARG A 60 33.03 -7.70 -6.69
N GLY A 61 32.96 -7.23 -5.44
CA GLY A 61 31.71 -7.05 -4.72
C GLY A 61 30.75 -6.09 -5.41
N HIS A 62 29.47 -6.45 -5.40
CA HIS A 62 28.38 -5.74 -6.07
C HIS A 62 28.37 -4.22 -5.82
N TYR A 63 28.53 -3.78 -4.56
CA TYR A 63 28.49 -2.35 -4.23
C TYR A 63 29.70 -1.58 -4.78
N ALA A 64 30.89 -2.17 -4.76
CA ALA A 64 32.09 -1.56 -5.32
C ALA A 64 31.95 -1.34 -6.83
N ARG A 65 31.36 -2.34 -7.53
CA ARG A 65 31.05 -2.25 -8.95
C ARG A 65 30.02 -1.17 -9.25
N ILE A 66 28.90 -1.10 -8.52
CA ILE A 66 27.90 -0.02 -8.68
C ILE A 66 28.52 1.37 -8.53
N ALA A 67 29.25 1.61 -7.45
CA ALA A 67 29.84 2.93 -7.20
C ALA A 67 30.85 3.32 -8.30
N SER A 68 31.58 2.34 -8.82
CA SER A 68 32.52 2.53 -9.92
C SER A 68 31.81 2.82 -11.25
N ILE A 69 30.70 2.12 -11.54
CA ILE A 69 29.85 2.39 -12.72
C ILE A 69 29.33 3.82 -12.66
N ARG A 70 28.74 4.25 -11.54
CA ARG A 70 28.22 5.62 -11.37
C ARG A 70 29.28 6.67 -11.66
N ALA A 71 30.48 6.50 -11.12
CA ALA A 71 31.58 7.42 -11.34
C ALA A 71 31.96 7.54 -12.82
N VAL A 72 32.17 6.40 -13.49
CA VAL A 72 32.55 6.38 -14.90
C VAL A 72 31.42 6.91 -15.78
N MET A 73 30.17 6.56 -15.49
CA MET A 73 29.04 6.97 -16.31
C MET A 73 28.64 8.44 -16.14
N ALA A 74 28.89 9.02 -14.96
CA ALA A 74 28.58 10.43 -14.71
C ALA A 74 29.70 11.38 -15.18
N VAL A 75 30.97 11.00 -15.01
CA VAL A 75 32.12 11.88 -15.26
C VAL A 75 32.81 11.57 -16.60
N GLY A 76 32.74 10.32 -17.06
CA GLY A 76 33.43 9.88 -18.27
C GLY A 76 32.77 10.36 -19.55
N ASP A 77 33.57 10.48 -20.61
CA ASP A 77 33.07 10.79 -21.94
C ASP A 77 32.31 9.60 -22.57
N GLU A 78 31.60 9.84 -23.68
CA GLU A 78 30.78 8.82 -24.34
C GLU A 78 31.59 7.58 -24.75
N ALA A 79 32.88 7.73 -25.10
CA ALA A 79 33.74 6.60 -25.46
C ALA A 79 34.06 5.75 -24.24
N GLN A 80 34.36 6.36 -23.09
CA GLN A 80 34.60 5.69 -21.82
C GLN A 80 33.34 4.98 -21.31
N GLN A 81 32.19 5.64 -21.38
CA GLN A 81 30.89 5.06 -21.03
C GLN A 81 30.59 3.80 -21.85
N ASN A 82 30.70 3.91 -23.18
CA ASN A 82 30.47 2.79 -24.10
C ASN A 82 31.49 1.65 -23.91
N ALA A 83 32.76 1.98 -23.64
CA ALA A 83 33.80 0.99 -23.39
C ALA A 83 33.55 0.21 -22.09
N LEU A 84 33.11 0.89 -21.02
CA LEU A 84 32.73 0.24 -19.77
C LEU A 84 31.55 -0.71 -19.98
N TRP A 85 30.51 -0.25 -20.67
CA TRP A 85 29.32 -1.08 -20.91
C TRP A 85 29.66 -2.30 -21.79
N GLU A 86 30.47 -2.15 -22.83
CA GLU A 86 31.01 -3.28 -23.61
C GLU A 86 31.83 -4.24 -22.74
N ALA A 87 32.68 -3.74 -21.85
CA ALA A 87 33.45 -4.59 -20.95
C ALA A 87 32.54 -5.44 -20.05
N ILE A 88 31.50 -4.82 -19.47
CA ILE A 88 30.53 -5.52 -18.61
C ILE A 88 29.75 -6.59 -19.40
N ILE A 89 29.25 -6.26 -20.60
CA ILE A 89 28.55 -7.22 -21.46
C ILE A 89 29.51 -8.29 -22.01
N GLY A 90 30.81 -8.01 -22.10
CA GLY A 90 31.81 -8.91 -22.68
C GLY A 90 32.20 -10.10 -21.79
N HIS A 91 31.92 -10.05 -20.50
CA HIS A 91 32.21 -11.17 -19.58
C HIS A 91 31.27 -12.36 -19.82
N ASP A 92 31.75 -13.60 -19.63
CA ASP A 92 30.91 -14.81 -19.68
C ASP A 92 30.07 -14.95 -18.39
N GLY A 93 28.77 -15.27 -18.51
CA GLY A 93 27.84 -15.40 -17.36
C GLY A 93 26.55 -14.59 -17.47
N LEU A 94 25.72 -14.64 -16.42
CA LEU A 94 24.52 -13.80 -16.31
C LEU A 94 24.91 -12.39 -15.81
N LEU A 95 24.14 -11.39 -16.24
CA LEU A 95 24.33 -9.99 -15.89
C LEU A 95 23.38 -9.59 -14.76
N ASP A 96 23.93 -8.99 -13.70
CA ASP A 96 23.16 -8.43 -12.60
C ASP A 96 22.31 -7.26 -13.10
N ARG A 97 21.00 -7.35 -12.87
CA ARG A 97 20.00 -6.37 -13.27
C ARG A 97 20.28 -4.98 -12.67
N ARG A 98 20.86 -4.90 -11.48
CA ARG A 98 21.20 -3.65 -10.78
C ARG A 98 22.33 -2.92 -11.51
N LEU A 99 23.35 -3.63 -11.98
CA LEU A 99 24.45 -3.01 -12.73
C LEU A 99 23.97 -2.40 -14.06
N ILE A 100 23.04 -3.09 -14.74
CA ILE A 100 22.43 -2.55 -15.97
C ILE A 100 21.54 -1.33 -15.69
N ALA A 101 20.85 -1.31 -14.54
CA ALA A 101 20.08 -0.13 -14.13
C ALA A 101 20.98 1.10 -13.95
N GLU A 102 22.13 0.94 -13.30
CA GLU A 102 23.12 2.00 -13.08
C GLU A 102 23.73 2.51 -14.39
N LEU A 103 24.00 1.61 -15.34
CA LEU A 103 24.46 2.02 -16.67
C LEU A 103 23.41 2.84 -17.41
N LEU A 104 22.14 2.40 -17.35
CA LEU A 104 21.04 3.06 -18.05
C LEU A 104 20.73 4.46 -17.51
N GLU A 105 20.79 4.67 -16.19
CA GLU A 105 20.47 5.95 -15.55
C GLU A 105 21.25 7.13 -16.18
N TRP A 106 22.51 6.89 -16.54
CA TRP A 106 23.42 7.92 -17.06
C TRP A 106 23.68 7.82 -18.57
N ALA A 107 23.28 6.73 -19.22
CA ALA A 107 23.53 6.51 -20.64
C ALA A 107 22.97 7.62 -21.54
N SER A 108 23.77 8.07 -22.50
CA SER A 108 23.31 8.99 -23.56
C SER A 108 22.35 8.28 -24.52
N PRO A 109 21.28 8.93 -25.00
CA PRO A 109 20.27 8.32 -25.88
C PRO A 109 20.78 8.19 -27.32
N THR A 110 21.60 7.18 -27.61
CA THR A 110 22.20 6.92 -28.92
C THR A 110 21.82 5.55 -29.48
N LEU A 111 22.10 5.32 -30.77
CA LEU A 111 21.92 3.99 -31.36
C LEU A 111 22.78 2.94 -30.66
N ARG A 112 23.95 3.37 -30.19
CA ARG A 112 24.91 2.52 -29.50
C ARG A 112 24.39 2.10 -28.13
N SER A 113 23.85 3.03 -27.34
CA SER A 113 23.24 2.68 -26.05
C SER A 113 22.03 1.75 -26.21
N VAL A 114 21.21 1.94 -27.25
CA VAL A 114 20.08 1.02 -27.53
C VAL A 114 20.58 -0.38 -27.87
N ASP A 115 21.65 -0.48 -28.67
CA ASP A 115 22.29 -1.77 -29.01
C ASP A 115 22.86 -2.48 -27.77
N LEU A 116 23.58 -1.74 -26.92
CA LEU A 116 24.16 -2.26 -25.68
C LEU A 116 23.08 -2.67 -24.68
N LEU A 117 21.99 -1.92 -24.56
CA LEU A 117 20.84 -2.31 -23.75
C LEU A 117 20.27 -3.64 -24.21
N LEU A 118 19.92 -3.78 -25.49
CA LEU A 118 19.32 -5.02 -26.01
C LEU A 118 20.23 -6.22 -25.80
N ARG A 119 21.54 -6.08 -26.07
CA ARG A 119 22.54 -7.12 -25.79
C ARG A 119 22.67 -7.46 -24.29
N SER A 120 22.45 -6.48 -23.41
CA SER A 120 22.44 -6.69 -21.96
C SER A 120 21.21 -7.50 -21.54
N LEU A 121 20.03 -7.16 -22.08
CA LEU A 121 18.77 -7.82 -21.74
C LEU A 121 18.77 -9.32 -22.02
N ASP A 122 19.45 -9.74 -23.10
CA ASP A 122 19.61 -11.14 -23.49
C ASP A 122 20.35 -12.00 -22.47
N ARG A 123 21.08 -11.38 -21.54
CA ARG A 123 21.99 -12.05 -20.62
C ARG A 123 21.68 -11.78 -19.16
N LEU A 124 20.57 -11.11 -18.86
CA LEU A 124 20.20 -10.77 -17.49
C LEU A 124 19.94 -12.01 -16.64
N GLU A 125 20.21 -11.89 -15.35
CA GLU A 125 19.65 -12.81 -14.35
C GLU A 125 18.12 -12.85 -14.43
N ALA A 126 17.56 -14.03 -14.13
CA ALA A 126 16.14 -14.28 -14.17
C ALA A 126 15.40 -13.28 -13.27
N HIS A 127 14.29 -12.73 -13.76
CA HIS A 127 13.51 -11.79 -12.98
C HIS A 127 12.69 -12.52 -11.89
N GLU A 128 12.96 -12.21 -10.62
CA GLU A 128 12.14 -12.70 -9.52
C GLU A 128 11.00 -11.72 -9.20
N ARG A 129 9.81 -12.28 -8.97
CA ARG A 129 8.61 -11.50 -8.65
C ARG A 129 8.83 -10.74 -7.33
N PHE A 130 8.64 -9.40 -7.38
CA PHE A 130 8.88 -8.43 -6.28
C PHE A 130 10.33 -8.00 -6.05
N GLU A 131 11.28 -8.49 -6.84
CA GLU A 131 12.66 -8.02 -6.76
C GLU A 131 12.77 -6.55 -7.17
N VAL A 132 13.32 -5.72 -6.29
CA VAL A 132 13.59 -4.30 -6.57
C VAL A 132 15.04 -4.16 -7.03
N THR A 133 15.26 -4.17 -8.34
CA THR A 133 16.59 -3.97 -8.95
C THR A 133 16.81 -2.57 -9.51
N GLY A 134 15.76 -1.75 -9.57
CA GLY A 134 15.78 -0.43 -10.21
C GLY A 134 15.73 -0.47 -11.76
N LEU A 135 15.99 -1.62 -12.39
CA LEU A 135 16.10 -1.73 -13.85
C LEU A 135 14.84 -1.29 -14.59
N ASN A 136 13.66 -1.65 -14.08
CA ASN A 136 12.40 -1.25 -14.74
C ASN A 136 12.26 0.27 -14.77
N GLN A 137 12.51 0.94 -13.65
CA GLN A 137 12.51 2.40 -13.57
C GLN A 137 13.56 3.02 -14.49
N ALA A 138 14.81 2.54 -14.45
CA ALA A 138 15.89 3.03 -15.31
C ALA A 138 15.57 2.86 -16.80
N MET A 139 14.90 1.78 -17.20
CA MET A 139 14.43 1.59 -18.57
C MET A 139 13.36 2.62 -18.96
N HIS A 140 12.39 2.91 -18.09
CA HIS A 140 11.39 3.94 -18.36
C HIS A 140 12.02 5.33 -18.51
N GLU A 141 12.93 5.71 -17.62
CA GLU A 141 13.66 6.98 -17.67
C GLU A 141 14.58 7.09 -18.90
N PHE A 142 15.22 5.98 -19.30
CA PHE A 142 15.97 5.93 -20.54
C PHE A 142 15.05 6.08 -21.76
N ILE A 143 13.91 5.39 -21.79
CA ILE A 143 12.91 5.51 -22.86
C ILE A 143 12.43 6.96 -22.97
N ASP A 144 12.19 7.67 -21.86
CA ASP A 144 11.76 9.08 -21.87
C ASP A 144 12.80 10.01 -22.52
N ARG A 145 14.09 9.72 -22.34
CA ARG A 145 15.19 10.49 -22.93
C ARG A 145 15.41 10.23 -24.43
N LEU A 146 14.88 9.14 -24.99
CA LEU A 146 15.05 8.84 -26.42
C LEU A 146 14.26 9.85 -27.28
N PRO A 147 14.87 10.50 -28.28
CA PRO A 147 14.13 11.38 -29.19
C PRO A 147 13.20 10.57 -30.11
N VAL A 148 11.99 11.09 -30.33
CA VAL A 148 11.18 10.68 -31.49
C VAL A 148 11.63 11.53 -32.68
N LEU A 149 12.33 10.90 -33.62
CA LEU A 149 12.82 11.57 -34.82
C LEU A 149 11.71 11.70 -35.87
N ALA A 150 11.87 12.65 -36.80
CA ALA A 150 10.97 12.78 -37.93
C ALA A 150 11.02 11.53 -38.82
N ASP A 151 9.88 11.21 -39.44
CA ASP A 151 9.77 10.06 -40.35
C ASP A 151 10.78 10.17 -41.51
N GLY A 152 11.40 9.03 -41.86
CA GLY A 152 12.39 8.95 -42.95
C GLY A 152 13.83 9.31 -42.57
N VAL A 153 14.08 9.79 -41.35
CA VAL A 153 15.44 9.89 -40.80
C VAL A 153 15.96 8.47 -40.54
N PRO A 154 17.16 8.09 -41.06
CA PRO A 154 17.80 6.83 -40.72
C PRO A 154 18.00 6.69 -39.20
N ASP A 155 18.28 5.48 -38.71
CA ASP A 155 18.76 5.28 -37.34
C ASP A 155 17.73 5.64 -36.24
N GLN A 156 16.45 5.33 -36.48
CA GLN A 156 15.41 5.56 -35.48
C GLN A 156 15.61 4.72 -34.22
N LEU A 157 15.78 5.39 -33.08
CA LEU A 157 16.14 4.76 -31.80
C LEU A 157 14.99 3.97 -31.18
N LEU A 158 13.81 4.59 -31.06
CA LEU A 158 12.63 3.98 -30.44
C LEU A 158 12.13 2.75 -31.22
N PRO A 159 11.96 2.77 -32.55
CA PRO A 159 11.59 1.58 -33.31
C PRO A 159 12.60 0.44 -33.17
N LYS A 160 13.91 0.74 -33.17
CA LYS A 160 14.96 -0.27 -32.92
C LYS A 160 14.81 -0.91 -31.53
N LEU A 161 14.55 -0.11 -30.50
CA LEU A 161 14.31 -0.61 -29.15
C LEU A 161 13.03 -1.46 -29.07
N VAL A 162 11.93 -0.99 -29.66
CA VAL A 162 10.64 -1.70 -29.76
C VAL A 162 10.83 -3.07 -30.42
N SER A 163 11.54 -3.11 -31.56
CA SER A 163 11.83 -4.37 -32.26
C SER A 163 12.62 -5.35 -31.40
N GLY A 164 13.68 -4.87 -30.72
CA GLY A 164 14.46 -5.70 -29.81
C GLY A 164 13.67 -6.21 -28.60
N LEU A 165 12.85 -5.36 -27.98
CA LEU A 165 11.98 -5.77 -26.87
C LEU A 165 10.90 -6.76 -27.34
N ASN A 166 10.34 -6.55 -28.53
CA ASN A 166 9.36 -7.48 -29.11
C ASN A 166 9.98 -8.86 -29.35
N ALA A 167 11.22 -8.93 -29.84
CA ALA A 167 11.95 -10.17 -30.05
C ALA A 167 12.19 -10.96 -28.75
N LEU A 168 12.45 -10.26 -27.63
CA LEU A 168 12.53 -10.88 -26.30
C LEU A 168 11.17 -11.44 -25.86
N LEU A 169 10.10 -10.67 -26.06
CA LEU A 169 8.73 -11.08 -25.75
C LEU A 169 8.26 -12.27 -26.60
N ASP A 170 8.84 -12.50 -27.78
CA ASP A 170 8.57 -13.65 -28.65
C ASP A 170 9.39 -14.91 -28.34
N ARG A 171 10.21 -14.89 -27.28
CA ARG A 171 11.04 -16.06 -26.92
C ARG A 171 10.22 -17.11 -26.14
N GLN A 172 10.30 -18.36 -26.58
CA GLN A 172 9.72 -19.49 -25.85
C GLN A 172 10.51 -19.79 -24.55
N PRO A 173 9.87 -20.34 -23.50
CA PRO A 173 8.46 -20.76 -23.44
C PRO A 173 7.50 -19.58 -23.30
N TYR A 174 6.31 -19.71 -23.91
CA TYR A 174 5.23 -18.75 -23.73
C TYR A 174 4.43 -19.07 -22.48
N MET A 175 3.81 -18.06 -21.87
CA MET A 175 2.91 -18.26 -20.74
C MET A 175 1.80 -19.29 -21.07
N GLU A 176 1.69 -20.37 -20.27
CA GLU A 176 0.79 -21.51 -20.50
C GLU A 176 -0.69 -21.22 -20.21
N ARG A 177 -1.25 -20.14 -20.76
CA ARG A 177 -2.68 -19.79 -20.63
C ARG A 177 -3.26 -19.28 -21.95
N GLY A 178 -3.83 -20.20 -22.72
CA GLY A 178 -4.60 -19.86 -23.92
C GLY A 178 -3.72 -19.48 -25.13
N GLU A 179 -4.15 -18.44 -25.86
CA GLU A 179 -3.50 -17.95 -27.09
C GLU A 179 -2.49 -16.80 -26.82
N CYS A 180 -2.00 -16.65 -25.58
CA CYS A 180 -1.05 -15.61 -25.20
C CYS A 180 0.38 -15.98 -25.64
N HIS A 181 0.88 -15.34 -26.70
CA HIS A 181 2.24 -15.55 -27.22
C HIS A 181 3.21 -14.52 -26.65
N VAL A 182 3.44 -14.60 -25.33
CA VAL A 182 4.41 -13.75 -24.62
C VAL A 182 5.29 -14.64 -23.77
N SER A 183 6.60 -14.42 -23.88
CA SER A 183 7.64 -15.12 -23.13
C SER A 183 7.37 -15.10 -21.63
N GLU A 184 7.46 -16.25 -20.98
CA GLU A 184 7.36 -16.35 -19.52
C GLU A 184 8.53 -15.66 -18.83
N GLU A 185 9.74 -15.79 -19.38
CA GLU A 185 10.97 -15.20 -18.86
C GLU A 185 11.00 -13.67 -19.03
N PHE A 186 10.57 -13.17 -20.20
CA PHE A 186 10.65 -11.75 -20.54
C PHE A 186 9.34 -10.99 -20.35
N ALA A 187 8.32 -11.58 -19.72
CA ALA A 187 7.03 -10.92 -19.47
C ALA A 187 7.16 -9.57 -18.75
N TRP A 188 8.18 -9.41 -17.90
CA TRP A 188 8.47 -8.15 -17.20
C TRP A 188 8.85 -7.00 -18.15
N ALA A 189 9.39 -7.29 -19.33
CA ALA A 189 9.76 -6.31 -20.34
C ALA A 189 8.54 -5.74 -21.10
N MET A 190 7.32 -6.25 -20.83
CA MET A 190 6.09 -5.75 -21.42
C MET A 190 5.86 -4.26 -21.09
N ALA A 191 6.09 -3.86 -19.84
CA ALA A 191 5.87 -2.48 -19.40
C ALA A 191 6.75 -1.46 -20.15
N PRO A 192 8.09 -1.64 -20.24
CA PRO A 192 8.93 -0.74 -21.04
C PRO A 192 8.65 -0.85 -22.54
N ALA A 193 8.30 -2.03 -23.07
CA ALA A 193 7.94 -2.17 -24.49
C ALA A 193 6.70 -1.34 -24.85
N VAL A 194 5.67 -1.42 -24.01
CA VAL A 194 4.43 -0.64 -24.16
C VAL A 194 4.70 0.85 -23.99
N HIS A 195 5.57 1.24 -23.05
CA HIS A 195 5.96 2.65 -22.90
C HIS A 195 6.61 3.20 -24.19
N ALA A 196 7.56 2.47 -24.77
CA ALA A 196 8.20 2.88 -26.01
C ALA A 196 7.19 3.04 -27.17
N VAL A 197 6.22 2.12 -27.28
CA VAL A 197 5.13 2.22 -28.27
C VAL A 197 4.21 3.41 -27.97
N ASP A 198 3.84 3.66 -26.71
CA ASP A 198 3.00 4.81 -26.33
C ASP A 198 3.65 6.14 -26.73
N ARG A 199 4.98 6.26 -26.62
CA ARG A 199 5.71 7.45 -27.10
C ARG A 199 5.63 7.60 -28.63
N LEU A 200 5.78 6.53 -29.39
CA LEU A 200 5.63 6.55 -30.86
C LEU A 200 4.19 6.92 -31.27
N VAL A 201 3.20 6.38 -30.58
CA VAL A 201 1.76 6.65 -30.82
C VAL A 201 1.41 8.09 -30.47
N GLY A 202 1.87 8.60 -29.32
CA GLY A 202 1.66 9.98 -28.90
C GLY A 202 2.25 11.00 -29.88
N ALA A 203 3.38 10.67 -30.50
CA ALA A 203 4.02 11.49 -31.53
C ALA A 203 3.47 11.25 -32.95
N ARG A 204 2.57 10.28 -33.14
CA ARG A 204 2.08 9.82 -34.46
C ARG A 204 3.20 9.44 -35.44
N SER A 205 4.26 8.84 -34.93
CA SER A 205 5.42 8.40 -35.72
C SER A 205 5.11 7.19 -36.60
N ALA A 206 5.64 7.13 -37.82
CA ALA A 206 5.50 5.95 -38.68
C ALA A 206 5.99 4.64 -38.03
N GLY A 207 6.96 4.70 -37.11
CA GLY A 207 7.41 3.54 -36.33
C GLY A 207 6.31 2.87 -35.49
N ALA A 208 5.25 3.58 -35.10
CA ALA A 208 4.09 2.98 -34.43
C ALA A 208 3.25 2.08 -35.36
N LEU A 209 3.39 2.26 -36.68
CA LEU A 209 2.70 1.46 -37.71
C LEU A 209 3.52 0.23 -38.13
N GLU A 210 4.75 0.08 -37.63
CA GLU A 210 5.60 -1.07 -37.93
C GLU A 210 5.13 -2.34 -37.20
N GLY A 211 5.44 -3.51 -37.77
CA GLY A 211 4.94 -4.80 -37.29
C GLY A 211 5.23 -5.10 -35.81
N ASP A 212 6.42 -4.73 -35.32
CA ASP A 212 6.80 -4.96 -33.92
C ASP A 212 6.00 -4.09 -32.94
N SER A 213 5.72 -2.83 -33.30
CA SER A 213 4.86 -1.95 -32.51
C SER A 213 3.44 -2.50 -32.44
N ILE A 214 2.92 -2.98 -33.58
CA ILE A 214 1.59 -3.59 -33.67
C ILE A 214 1.53 -4.90 -32.85
N ALA A 215 2.56 -5.74 -32.90
CA ALA A 215 2.64 -6.96 -32.10
C ALA A 215 2.61 -6.67 -30.60
N ILE A 216 3.32 -5.66 -30.11
CA ILE A 216 3.28 -5.24 -28.70
C ILE A 216 1.87 -4.77 -28.30
N LEU A 217 1.19 -3.99 -29.15
CA LEU A 217 -0.19 -3.56 -28.92
C LEU A 217 -1.19 -4.73 -28.84
N HIS A 218 -0.93 -5.85 -29.54
CA HIS A 218 -1.73 -7.07 -29.42
C HIS A 218 -1.42 -7.88 -28.15
N LYS A 219 -0.15 -7.95 -27.77
CA LYS A 219 0.31 -8.76 -26.64
C LYS A 219 -0.26 -8.26 -25.30
N LEU A 220 -0.28 -6.95 -25.06
CA LEU A 220 -0.71 -6.42 -23.74
C LEU A 220 -2.16 -6.77 -23.37
N PRO A 221 -3.19 -6.60 -24.23
CA PRO A 221 -4.55 -7.07 -23.94
C PRO A 221 -4.64 -8.56 -23.63
N ALA A 222 -3.87 -9.41 -24.33
CA ALA A 222 -3.81 -10.84 -24.03
C ALA A 222 -3.20 -11.11 -22.65
N VAL A 223 -2.10 -10.44 -22.30
CA VAL A 223 -1.47 -10.55 -20.97
C VAL A 223 -2.45 -10.14 -19.86
N ARG A 224 -3.15 -9.01 -20.03
CA ARG A 224 -4.18 -8.53 -19.09
C ARG A 224 -5.29 -9.55 -18.88
N PHE A 225 -5.82 -10.10 -19.97
CA PHE A 225 -6.92 -11.05 -19.92
C PHE A 225 -6.54 -12.37 -19.21
N TRP A 226 -5.33 -12.90 -19.46
CA TRP A 226 -4.92 -14.22 -18.95
C TRP A 226 -4.18 -14.19 -17.60
N ARG A 227 -3.55 -13.06 -17.22
CA ARG A 227 -2.74 -12.93 -15.99
C ARG A 227 -3.36 -12.03 -14.91
N GLY A 228 -4.32 -11.15 -15.23
CA GLY A 228 -4.82 -10.13 -14.30
C GLY A 228 -3.76 -9.08 -13.92
N ASP A 229 -3.90 -8.44 -12.76
CA ASP A 229 -3.07 -7.30 -12.28
C ASP A 229 -1.62 -7.67 -11.89
N ASP A 230 -1.15 -8.87 -12.22
CA ASP A 230 0.16 -9.41 -11.82
C ASP A 230 1.35 -8.86 -12.65
N VAL A 231 1.10 -8.08 -13.70
CA VAL A 231 2.15 -7.36 -14.46
C VAL A 231 2.14 -5.91 -14.03
N THR A 232 3.31 -5.38 -13.65
CA THR A 232 3.47 -3.97 -13.28
C THR A 232 3.00 -3.09 -14.43
N GLU A 233 1.81 -2.51 -14.30
CA GLU A 233 1.24 -1.71 -15.39
C GLU A 233 1.91 -0.34 -15.47
N TYR A 234 2.45 -0.02 -16.65
CA TYR A 234 2.73 1.36 -17.01
C TYR A 234 1.41 2.08 -17.31
N ARG A 235 1.22 3.28 -16.76
CA ARG A 235 0.07 4.11 -17.13
C ARG A 235 0.24 4.58 -18.57
N THR A 236 -0.62 4.10 -19.47
CA THR A 236 -0.53 4.43 -20.90
C THR A 236 -1.69 5.31 -21.35
N SER A 237 -1.43 6.08 -22.40
CA SER A 237 -2.43 6.86 -23.13
C SER A 237 -2.98 6.13 -24.37
N LEU A 238 -2.49 4.91 -24.63
CA LEU A 238 -2.81 4.10 -25.81
C LEU A 238 -4.31 3.86 -26.01
N GLY A 239 -5.06 3.61 -24.93
CA GLY A 239 -6.51 3.39 -25.01
C GLY A 239 -7.30 4.59 -25.56
N GLU A 240 -6.76 5.81 -25.41
CA GLU A 240 -7.35 7.01 -25.99
C GLU A 240 -6.71 7.38 -27.33
N ASN A 241 -5.40 7.22 -27.46
CA ASN A 241 -4.65 7.71 -28.62
C ASN A 241 -4.74 6.79 -29.84
N VAL A 242 -4.83 5.47 -29.64
CA VAL A 242 -5.00 4.51 -30.76
C VAL A 242 -6.32 4.79 -31.50
N PRO A 243 -7.50 4.88 -30.84
CA PRO A 243 -8.75 5.19 -31.56
C PRO A 243 -8.76 6.57 -32.23
N ARG A 244 -8.07 7.58 -31.65
CA ARG A 244 -7.97 8.93 -32.22
C ARG A 244 -7.05 9.01 -33.45
N TRP A 245 -6.24 7.99 -33.70
CA TRP A 245 -5.37 7.92 -34.88
C TRP A 245 -5.88 6.84 -35.83
N ARG A 246 -6.78 7.26 -36.74
CA ARG A 246 -7.49 6.40 -37.68
C ARG A 246 -6.61 5.37 -38.40
N VAL A 247 -5.48 5.78 -38.96
CA VAL A 247 -4.57 4.87 -39.69
C VAL A 247 -4.07 3.73 -38.80
N LEU A 248 -3.65 4.04 -37.57
CA LEU A 248 -3.20 3.03 -36.59
C LEU A 248 -4.36 2.16 -36.11
N ASN A 249 -5.51 2.77 -35.82
CA ASN A 249 -6.71 2.06 -35.37
C ASN A 249 -7.16 1.00 -36.40
N GLU A 250 -7.22 1.38 -37.67
CA GLU A 250 -7.57 0.48 -38.78
C GLU A 250 -6.52 -0.62 -38.96
N LEU A 251 -5.23 -0.26 -38.93
CA LEU A 251 -4.13 -1.22 -39.04
C LEU A 251 -4.18 -2.26 -37.92
N LEU A 252 -4.29 -1.83 -36.66
CA LEU A 252 -4.36 -2.72 -35.51
C LEU A 252 -5.60 -3.63 -35.55
N TYR A 253 -6.74 -3.11 -36.01
CA TYR A 253 -7.95 -3.92 -36.20
C TYR A 253 -7.73 -5.05 -37.22
N TRP A 254 -7.24 -4.72 -38.43
CA TRP A 254 -7.06 -5.70 -39.48
C TRP A 254 -5.89 -6.66 -39.22
N THR A 255 -4.85 -6.24 -38.49
CA THR A 255 -3.80 -7.16 -38.03
C THR A 255 -4.35 -8.14 -37.00
N SER A 256 -5.22 -7.71 -36.07
CA SER A 256 -5.93 -8.63 -35.15
C SER A 256 -6.66 -9.74 -35.92
N VAL A 257 -7.36 -9.35 -37.00
CA VAL A 257 -8.10 -10.28 -37.85
C VAL A 257 -7.16 -11.27 -38.54
N ALA A 258 -6.04 -10.78 -39.09
CA ALA A 258 -5.07 -11.60 -39.80
C ALA A 258 -4.39 -12.62 -38.88
N GLU A 259 -3.97 -12.22 -37.68
CA GLU A 259 -3.39 -13.12 -36.67
C GLU A 259 -4.41 -14.20 -36.26
N ARG A 260 -5.63 -13.79 -35.92
CA ARG A 260 -6.68 -14.74 -35.53
C ARG A 260 -7.01 -15.72 -36.66
N ARG A 261 -7.09 -15.24 -37.89
CA ARG A 261 -7.27 -16.08 -39.09
C ARG A 261 -6.16 -17.12 -39.22
N ALA A 262 -4.89 -16.75 -39.01
CA ALA A 262 -3.78 -17.69 -39.09
C ALA A 262 -3.90 -18.84 -38.07
N HIS A 263 -4.49 -18.58 -36.90
CA HIS A 263 -4.79 -19.62 -35.90
C HIS A 263 -5.98 -20.50 -36.28
N LEU A 264 -7.06 -19.93 -36.83
CA LEU A 264 -8.26 -20.67 -37.21
C LEU A 264 -8.04 -21.57 -38.42
N VAL A 265 -7.24 -21.13 -39.40
CA VAL A 265 -6.87 -21.95 -40.57
C VAL A 265 -6.18 -23.25 -40.15
N LYS A 266 -5.36 -23.24 -39.10
CA LYS A 266 -4.74 -24.46 -38.53
C LYS A 266 -5.76 -25.45 -37.98
N LYS A 267 -6.95 -24.97 -37.60
CA LYS A 267 -8.09 -25.77 -37.10
C LYS A 267 -9.11 -26.09 -38.21
N GLY A 268 -8.89 -25.61 -39.45
CA GLY A 268 -9.83 -25.76 -40.56
C GLY A 268 -11.05 -24.83 -40.48
N GLU A 269 -10.98 -23.75 -39.70
CA GLU A 269 -12.07 -22.80 -39.47
C GLU A 269 -11.84 -21.47 -40.23
N ARG A 270 -12.92 -20.74 -40.53
CA ARG A 270 -12.90 -19.41 -41.19
C ARG A 270 -13.07 -18.28 -40.17
N MET A 271 -12.40 -17.14 -40.43
CA MET A 271 -12.55 -15.90 -39.63
C MET A 271 -13.58 -14.99 -40.28
N VAL A 272 -14.83 -15.09 -39.85
CA VAL A 272 -15.98 -14.36 -40.45
C VAL A 272 -16.69 -13.42 -39.48
N ASP A 273 -16.24 -13.36 -38.23
CA ASP A 273 -16.92 -12.66 -37.14
C ASP A 273 -15.91 -11.99 -36.19
N ASP A 274 -16.13 -10.73 -35.86
CA ASP A 274 -15.18 -9.90 -35.12
C ASP A 274 -15.22 -10.08 -33.60
N TRP A 275 -16.25 -10.74 -33.04
CA TRP A 275 -16.27 -11.05 -31.59
C TRP A 275 -15.05 -11.87 -31.16
N GLN A 276 -14.50 -12.67 -32.09
CA GLN A 276 -13.36 -13.54 -31.88
C GLN A 276 -12.05 -12.78 -31.62
N ILE A 277 -12.01 -11.46 -31.86
CA ILE A 277 -10.89 -10.58 -31.55
C ILE A 277 -11.27 -9.47 -30.55
N ALA A 278 -12.56 -9.19 -30.36
CA ALA A 278 -13.04 -8.15 -29.46
C ALA A 278 -13.03 -8.56 -27.97
N PHE A 279 -13.10 -9.87 -27.66
CA PHE A 279 -13.30 -10.36 -26.29
C PHE A 279 -12.12 -10.07 -25.33
N MET A 280 -10.93 -9.78 -25.86
CA MET A 280 -9.74 -9.47 -25.05
C MET A 280 -9.53 -7.97 -24.80
N HIS A 281 -10.54 -7.13 -25.04
CA HIS A 281 -10.48 -5.67 -24.84
C HIS A 281 -9.25 -5.00 -25.49
N PRO A 282 -9.10 -5.08 -26.83
CA PRO A 282 -7.98 -4.48 -27.55
C PRO A 282 -8.00 -2.95 -27.50
N PHE A 283 -6.89 -2.32 -27.88
CA PHE A 283 -6.76 -0.85 -27.92
C PHE A 283 -7.54 -0.17 -29.04
N TRP A 284 -7.86 -0.89 -30.13
CA TRP A 284 -8.67 -0.31 -31.20
C TRP A 284 -10.12 -0.13 -30.73
N ARG A 285 -10.75 0.94 -31.20
CA ARG A 285 -12.16 1.22 -30.91
C ARG A 285 -12.79 1.96 -32.08
N PHE A 286 -14.03 1.58 -32.40
CA PHE A 286 -14.84 2.25 -33.40
C PHE A 286 -16.05 2.87 -32.72
N THR A 287 -16.48 4.01 -33.23
CA THR A 287 -17.62 4.79 -32.72
C THR A 287 -18.68 4.94 -33.80
N GLU A 288 -19.80 5.59 -33.47
CA GLU A 288 -20.86 5.85 -34.45
C GLU A 288 -20.35 6.60 -35.70
N GLY A 289 -19.36 7.48 -35.53
CA GLY A 289 -18.74 8.22 -36.64
C GLY A 289 -17.92 7.38 -37.61
N ASP A 290 -17.63 6.12 -37.28
CA ASP A 290 -16.84 5.20 -38.10
C ASP A 290 -17.72 4.23 -38.92
N PHE A 291 -19.05 4.33 -38.83
CA PHE A 291 -19.96 3.42 -39.52
C PHE A 291 -19.73 3.40 -41.04
N ASP A 292 -19.64 4.57 -41.67
CA ASP A 292 -19.43 4.69 -43.12
C ASP A 292 -18.09 4.06 -43.56
N LEU A 293 -17.06 4.15 -42.71
CA LEU A 293 -15.77 3.49 -42.95
C LEU A 293 -15.92 1.97 -42.93
N CYS A 294 -16.56 1.43 -41.89
CA CYS A 294 -16.76 -0.01 -41.78
C CYS A 294 -17.64 -0.54 -42.93
N LEU A 295 -18.65 0.23 -43.34
CA LEU A 295 -19.52 -0.10 -44.48
C LEU A 295 -18.72 -0.14 -45.78
N ALA A 296 -17.82 0.83 -46.00
CA ALA A 296 -16.93 0.82 -47.16
C ALA A 296 -16.04 -0.44 -47.22
N TRP A 297 -15.65 -1.02 -46.08
CA TRP A 297 -14.94 -2.31 -46.08
C TRP A 297 -15.84 -3.48 -46.50
N VAL A 298 -17.12 -3.48 -46.12
CA VAL A 298 -18.10 -4.50 -46.56
C VAL A 298 -18.24 -4.48 -48.08
N GLU A 299 -18.18 -3.31 -48.70
CA GLU A 299 -18.34 -3.15 -50.15
C GLU A 299 -17.06 -3.47 -50.93
N ASN A 300 -15.92 -2.98 -50.44
CA ASN A 300 -14.70 -2.85 -51.24
C ASN A 300 -13.56 -3.83 -50.90
N LYS A 301 -13.60 -4.55 -49.77
CA LYS A 301 -12.57 -5.56 -49.47
C LYS A 301 -12.62 -6.70 -50.49
N ALA A 302 -11.44 -7.18 -50.90
CA ALA A 302 -11.33 -8.22 -51.94
C ALA A 302 -11.72 -9.61 -51.43
N ASP A 303 -11.37 -9.92 -50.18
CA ASP A 303 -11.65 -11.20 -49.54
C ASP A 303 -13.06 -11.22 -48.91
N LEU A 304 -13.81 -12.29 -49.13
CA LEU A 304 -15.19 -12.40 -48.64
C LEU A 304 -15.25 -12.56 -47.11
N ASP A 305 -14.27 -13.22 -46.50
CA ASP A 305 -14.19 -13.37 -45.05
C ASP A 305 -13.91 -12.01 -44.39
N ASP A 306 -13.03 -11.18 -44.98
CA ASP A 306 -12.84 -9.79 -44.54
C ASP A 306 -14.15 -8.98 -44.61
N ARG A 307 -14.94 -9.14 -45.68
CA ARG A 307 -16.23 -8.46 -45.83
C ARG A 307 -17.24 -8.92 -44.76
N LEU A 308 -17.25 -10.21 -44.42
CA LEU A 308 -18.08 -10.76 -43.35
C LEU A 308 -17.66 -10.22 -41.97
N VAL A 309 -16.36 -10.12 -41.69
CA VAL A 309 -15.83 -9.50 -40.46
C VAL A 309 -16.22 -8.01 -40.39
N ALA A 310 -16.08 -7.27 -41.49
CA ALA A 310 -16.50 -5.87 -41.56
C ALA A 310 -18.02 -5.71 -41.34
N LEU A 311 -18.83 -6.62 -41.89
CA LEU A 311 -20.28 -6.63 -41.70
C LEU A 311 -20.64 -6.86 -40.22
N SER A 312 -19.91 -7.75 -39.54
CA SER A 312 -20.08 -7.96 -38.09
C SER A 312 -19.79 -6.69 -37.28
N ARG A 313 -18.72 -5.96 -37.62
CA ARG A 313 -18.39 -4.69 -36.98
C ARG A 313 -19.47 -3.62 -37.22
N CYS A 314 -19.97 -3.50 -38.45
CA CYS A 314 -21.06 -2.58 -38.75
C CYS A 314 -22.33 -2.90 -37.96
N LEU A 315 -22.64 -4.19 -37.79
CA LEU A 315 -23.79 -4.63 -37.00
C LEU A 315 -23.63 -4.33 -35.51
N THR A 316 -22.42 -4.46 -34.97
CA THR A 316 -22.11 -4.04 -33.60
C THR A 316 -22.36 -2.55 -33.42
N LEU A 317 -21.81 -1.71 -34.30
CA LEU A 317 -22.03 -0.26 -34.28
C LEU A 317 -23.52 0.11 -34.45
N PHE A 318 -24.23 -0.56 -35.35
CA PHE A 318 -25.67 -0.38 -35.56
C PHE A 318 -26.49 -0.67 -34.30
N VAL A 319 -26.13 -1.72 -33.55
CA VAL A 319 -26.80 -2.04 -32.28
C VAL A 319 -26.47 -1.02 -31.20
N GLU A 320 -25.20 -0.62 -31.09
CA GLU A 320 -24.73 0.38 -30.11
C GLU A 320 -25.38 1.76 -30.34
N ALA A 321 -25.54 2.18 -31.61
CA ALA A 321 -26.19 3.42 -32.02
C ALA A 321 -27.73 3.42 -31.90
N GLY A 322 -28.32 2.40 -31.28
CA GLY A 322 -29.78 2.33 -31.07
C GLY A 322 -30.58 1.92 -32.31
N ARG A 323 -29.96 1.23 -33.28
CA ARG A 323 -30.58 0.66 -34.50
C ARG A 323 -31.22 1.67 -35.45
N PRO A 324 -30.47 2.66 -35.99
CA PRO A 324 -31.03 3.65 -36.91
C PRO A 324 -31.54 3.01 -38.21
N ALA A 325 -32.77 3.31 -38.62
CA ALA A 325 -33.36 2.74 -39.84
C ALA A 325 -32.52 3.01 -41.11
N ALA A 326 -31.92 4.20 -41.21
CA ALA A 326 -31.05 4.56 -42.33
C ALA A 326 -29.83 3.65 -42.47
N TRP A 327 -29.20 3.26 -41.35
CA TRP A 327 -28.05 2.35 -41.37
C TRP A 327 -28.46 0.93 -41.77
N LEU A 328 -29.66 0.49 -41.41
CA LEU A 328 -30.18 -0.80 -41.84
C LEU A 328 -30.40 -0.85 -43.36
N GLU A 329 -30.94 0.22 -43.96
CA GLU A 329 -31.09 0.33 -45.41
C GLU A 329 -29.72 0.30 -46.12
N GLN A 330 -28.74 1.02 -45.57
CA GLN A 330 -27.36 1.01 -46.08
C GLN A 330 -26.71 -0.38 -45.98
N LEU A 331 -26.90 -1.11 -44.87
CA LEU A 331 -26.41 -2.49 -44.73
C LEU A 331 -27.03 -3.43 -45.76
N HIS A 332 -28.35 -3.35 -45.98
CA HIS A 332 -29.01 -4.14 -47.01
C HIS A 332 -28.50 -3.81 -48.41
N ALA A 333 -28.25 -2.53 -48.71
CA ALA A 333 -27.68 -2.11 -49.98
C ALA A 333 -26.25 -2.64 -50.17
N ALA A 334 -25.40 -2.57 -49.15
CA ALA A 334 -23.99 -2.97 -49.22
C ALA A 334 -23.79 -4.48 -49.41
N VAL A 335 -24.73 -5.32 -48.93
CA VAL A 335 -24.68 -6.78 -49.10
C VAL A 335 -25.43 -7.28 -50.34
N ALA A 336 -26.24 -6.43 -50.98
CA ALA A 336 -27.14 -6.82 -52.07
C ALA A 336 -26.39 -7.49 -53.23
N GLY A 337 -26.92 -8.62 -53.69
CA GLY A 337 -26.34 -9.41 -54.76
C GLY A 337 -25.24 -10.37 -54.31
N GLN A 338 -24.90 -10.42 -53.01
CA GLN A 338 -23.95 -11.38 -52.45
C GLN A 338 -24.60 -12.33 -51.44
N ARG A 339 -24.93 -13.53 -51.91
CA ARG A 339 -25.66 -14.55 -51.13
C ARG A 339 -25.10 -14.82 -49.74
N GLU A 340 -23.77 -14.91 -49.57
CA GLU A 340 -23.17 -15.18 -48.25
C GLU A 340 -23.30 -13.98 -47.30
N LEU A 341 -23.14 -12.75 -47.77
CA LEU A 341 -23.31 -11.54 -46.95
C LEU A 341 -24.77 -11.29 -46.61
N GLU A 342 -25.68 -11.48 -47.57
CA GLU A 342 -27.13 -11.42 -47.35
C GLU A 342 -27.56 -12.44 -46.28
N ALA A 343 -27.09 -13.70 -46.41
CA ALA A 343 -27.39 -14.74 -45.43
C ALA A 343 -26.79 -14.44 -44.06
N ALA A 344 -25.59 -13.86 -43.98
CA ALA A 344 -24.95 -13.47 -42.73
C ALA A 344 -25.68 -12.31 -42.04
N LEU A 345 -26.09 -11.29 -42.80
CA LEU A 345 -26.93 -10.19 -42.33
C LEU A 345 -28.26 -10.73 -41.79
N ASP A 346 -28.96 -11.54 -42.57
CA ASP A 346 -30.22 -12.16 -42.18
C ASP A 346 -30.07 -13.03 -40.93
N ALA A 347 -29.00 -13.83 -40.84
CA ALA A 347 -28.73 -14.69 -39.69
C ALA A 347 -28.44 -13.90 -38.41
N LYS A 348 -27.73 -12.76 -38.50
CA LYS A 348 -27.44 -11.90 -37.34
C LYS A 348 -28.63 -11.00 -36.95
N MET A 349 -29.43 -10.58 -37.93
CA MET A 349 -30.68 -9.84 -37.69
C MET A 349 -31.80 -10.74 -37.15
N ASN A 350 -31.82 -12.01 -37.56
CA ASN A 350 -32.78 -13.03 -37.14
C ASN A 350 -32.07 -14.30 -36.63
N PRO A 351 -31.33 -14.22 -35.51
CA PRO A 351 -30.60 -15.37 -34.98
C PRO A 351 -31.56 -16.53 -34.72
N LYS A 352 -31.33 -17.67 -35.37
CA LYS A 352 -32.06 -18.92 -35.10
C LYS A 352 -31.68 -19.42 -33.72
N LEU A 353 -32.30 -18.84 -32.71
CA LEU A 353 -32.12 -19.21 -31.31
C LEU A 353 -32.52 -20.68 -31.14
N SER A 354 -31.59 -21.51 -30.66
CA SER A 354 -31.90 -22.88 -30.24
C SER A 354 -32.98 -22.87 -29.15
N PRO A 355 -33.76 -23.94 -28.93
CA PRO A 355 -34.78 -23.97 -27.88
C PRO A 355 -34.21 -23.65 -26.48
N ALA A 356 -32.97 -24.08 -26.20
CA ALA A 356 -32.26 -23.79 -24.95
C ALA A 356 -31.87 -22.31 -24.81
N VAL A 357 -31.36 -21.69 -25.89
CA VAL A 357 -31.01 -20.26 -25.89
C VAL A 357 -32.26 -19.38 -25.98
N LYS A 358 -33.36 -19.83 -26.61
CA LYS A 358 -34.68 -19.16 -26.53
C LYS A 358 -35.18 -19.14 -25.09
N LYS A 359 -35.06 -20.25 -24.36
CA LYS A 359 -35.46 -20.35 -22.95
C LYS A 359 -34.58 -19.45 -22.07
N MET A 360 -33.25 -19.53 -22.22
CA MET A 360 -32.29 -18.68 -21.49
C MET A 360 -32.47 -17.19 -21.80
N ASN A 361 -32.66 -16.79 -23.07
CA ASN A 361 -32.90 -15.39 -23.44
C ASN A 361 -34.30 -14.91 -23.06
N THR A 362 -35.32 -15.78 -23.02
CA THR A 362 -36.64 -15.37 -22.48
C THR A 362 -36.59 -15.24 -20.97
N GLU A 363 -35.84 -16.07 -20.26
CA GLU A 363 -35.59 -15.96 -18.82
C GLU A 363 -34.75 -14.70 -18.52
N HIS A 364 -33.67 -14.45 -19.26
CA HIS A 364 -32.84 -13.26 -19.11
C HIS A 364 -33.59 -11.98 -19.49
N ARG A 365 -34.33 -11.94 -20.62
CA ARG A 365 -35.18 -10.78 -20.98
C ARG A 365 -36.35 -10.58 -20.01
N LYS A 366 -36.91 -11.66 -19.45
CA LYS A 366 -37.92 -11.54 -18.38
C LYS A 366 -37.27 -10.96 -17.13
N TRP A 367 -36.07 -11.42 -16.79
CA TRP A 367 -35.31 -10.91 -15.66
C TRP A 367 -34.92 -9.45 -15.88
N GLU A 368 -34.33 -9.05 -17.01
CA GLU A 368 -34.01 -7.66 -17.37
C GLU A 368 -35.26 -6.76 -17.40
N LYS A 369 -36.38 -7.23 -17.97
CA LYS A 369 -37.64 -6.47 -17.94
C LYS A 369 -38.20 -6.38 -16.52
N GLN A 370 -38.08 -7.43 -15.72
CA GLN A 370 -38.50 -7.41 -14.32
C GLN A 370 -37.60 -6.50 -13.49
N GLN A 371 -36.29 -6.47 -13.73
CA GLN A 371 -35.33 -5.55 -13.12
C GLN A 371 -35.65 -4.12 -13.55
N LYS A 372 -35.77 -3.83 -14.85
CA LYS A 372 -36.12 -2.49 -15.34
C LYS A 372 -37.48 -2.01 -14.83
N VAL A 373 -38.51 -2.87 -14.80
CA VAL A 373 -39.82 -2.53 -14.22
C VAL A 373 -39.72 -2.35 -12.71
N LYS A 374 -38.88 -3.13 -12.02
CA LYS A 374 -38.63 -2.99 -10.58
C LYS A 374 -37.88 -1.70 -10.28
N GLU A 375 -36.84 -1.36 -11.03
CA GLU A 375 -36.09 -0.11 -10.98
C GLU A 375 -36.97 1.10 -11.29
N GLU A 376 -37.77 1.06 -12.36
CA GLU A 376 -38.72 2.13 -12.69
C GLU A 376 -39.80 2.30 -11.59
N LYS A 377 -40.27 1.19 -11.01
CA LYS A 377 -41.19 1.24 -9.86
C LYS A 377 -40.50 1.79 -8.61
N GLU A 378 -39.28 1.36 -8.31
CA GLU A 378 -38.49 1.83 -7.17
C GLU A 378 -38.14 3.32 -7.31
N GLN A 379 -37.79 3.79 -8.51
CA GLN A 379 -37.59 5.20 -8.82
C GLN A 379 -38.87 6.01 -8.64
N ARG A 380 -40.02 5.51 -9.14
CA ARG A 380 -41.33 6.16 -8.93
C ARG A 380 -41.71 6.20 -7.45
N HIS A 381 -41.59 5.07 -6.74
CA HIS A 381 -41.84 5.00 -5.30
C HIS A 381 -40.92 5.93 -4.51
N ARG A 382 -39.64 6.04 -4.88
CA ARG A 382 -38.69 6.99 -4.28
C ARG A 382 -39.12 8.43 -4.56
N ALA A 383 -39.49 8.77 -5.79
CA ALA A 383 -39.96 10.09 -6.15
C ALA A 383 -41.26 10.48 -5.41
N ASP A 384 -42.25 9.58 -5.37
CA ASP A 384 -43.52 9.76 -4.64
C ASP A 384 -43.29 9.92 -3.13
N TRP A 385 -42.38 9.12 -2.57
CA TRP A 385 -41.97 9.23 -1.17
C TRP A 385 -41.31 10.58 -0.87
N ILE A 386 -40.36 11.04 -1.70
CA ILE A 386 -39.73 12.37 -1.56
C ILE A 386 -40.78 13.48 -1.64
N MET A 387 -41.72 13.41 -2.59
CA MET A 387 -42.80 14.38 -2.71
C MET A 387 -43.69 14.40 -1.46
N ALA A 388 -44.03 13.24 -0.91
CA ALA A 388 -44.84 13.13 0.31
C ALA A 388 -44.11 13.73 1.53
N LEU A 389 -42.80 13.49 1.69
CA LEU A 389 -42.01 14.08 2.76
C LEU A 389 -41.90 15.60 2.62
N LYS A 390 -41.74 16.12 1.39
CA LYS A 390 -41.74 17.57 1.13
C LYS A 390 -43.08 18.23 1.46
N ALA A 391 -44.18 17.53 1.22
CA ALA A 391 -45.52 18.02 1.51
C ALA A 391 -45.84 18.02 3.01
N ASP A 392 -45.30 17.06 3.77
CA ASP A 392 -45.49 16.93 5.22
C ASP A 392 -44.17 16.56 5.92
N PRO A 393 -43.28 17.54 6.20
CA PRO A 393 -42.05 17.30 6.95
C PRO A 393 -42.30 16.85 8.39
N ASP A 394 -43.45 17.17 8.99
CA ASP A 394 -43.77 16.80 10.37
C ASP A 394 -44.00 15.30 10.53
N ARG A 395 -44.29 14.57 9.44
CA ARG A 395 -44.23 13.11 9.43
C ARG A 395 -42.85 12.56 9.83
N VAL A 396 -41.77 13.29 9.57
CA VAL A 396 -40.42 12.96 10.02
C VAL A 396 -40.19 13.46 11.44
N ARG A 397 -40.58 14.70 11.75
CA ARG A 397 -40.34 15.29 13.08
C ARG A 397 -41.13 14.59 14.19
N HIS A 398 -42.39 14.25 13.92
CA HIS A 398 -43.37 13.67 14.84
C HIS A 398 -44.18 12.57 14.14
N PRO A 399 -43.60 11.39 13.88
CA PRO A 399 -44.30 10.32 13.18
C PRO A 399 -45.52 9.85 13.97
N ALA A 400 -46.69 9.80 13.32
CA ALA A 400 -47.95 9.44 13.97
C ALA A 400 -47.92 8.02 14.55
N GLY A 401 -48.27 7.87 15.83
CA GLY A 401 -48.35 6.58 16.51
C GLY A 401 -47.02 6.00 16.98
N LEU A 402 -45.91 6.70 16.77
CA LEU A 402 -44.58 6.30 17.22
C LEU A 402 -44.37 6.72 18.69
N LYS A 403 -43.95 5.80 19.55
CA LYS A 403 -43.64 6.12 20.95
C LYS A 403 -42.26 6.79 21.05
N PRO A 404 -42.00 7.58 22.12
CA PRO A 404 -40.66 8.11 22.36
C PRO A 404 -39.60 6.99 22.39
N GLY A 405 -38.51 7.18 21.65
CA GLY A 405 -37.44 6.19 21.50
C GLY A 405 -37.68 5.12 20.43
N GLU A 406 -38.82 5.08 19.75
CA GLU A 406 -39.02 4.23 18.58
C GLU A 406 -38.48 4.91 17.31
N PHE A 407 -38.20 4.10 16.28
CA PHE A 407 -37.53 4.51 15.05
C PHE A 407 -38.41 4.21 13.83
N SER A 408 -38.69 5.22 13.00
CA SER A 408 -39.58 5.08 11.84
C SER A 408 -38.82 4.63 10.60
N ARG A 409 -39.57 4.11 9.61
CA ARG A 409 -39.00 3.76 8.30
C ARG A 409 -38.51 4.98 7.51
N ASP A 410 -39.13 6.15 7.73
CA ASP A 410 -38.69 7.40 7.11
C ASP A 410 -37.35 7.87 7.70
N HIS A 411 -37.15 7.73 9.03
CA HIS A 411 -35.86 7.98 9.66
C HIS A 411 -34.77 7.08 9.09
N TYR A 412 -35.06 5.79 8.90
CA TYR A 412 -34.15 4.83 8.27
C TYR A 412 -33.72 5.28 6.88
N TYR A 413 -34.67 5.53 5.97
CA TYR A 413 -34.33 5.84 4.59
C TYR A 413 -33.63 7.19 4.44
N LEU A 414 -33.98 8.19 5.26
CA LEU A 414 -33.28 9.47 5.30
C LEU A 414 -31.85 9.29 5.81
N MET A 415 -31.67 8.55 6.91
CA MET A 415 -30.34 8.25 7.45
C MET A 415 -29.45 7.53 6.43
N THR A 416 -29.98 6.53 5.71
CA THR A 416 -29.25 5.84 4.62
C THR A 416 -29.02 6.69 3.36
N SER A 417 -29.69 7.84 3.25
CA SER A 417 -29.50 8.79 2.14
C SER A 417 -28.47 9.87 2.48
N VAL A 418 -27.99 9.93 3.73
CA VAL A 418 -26.82 10.74 4.09
C VAL A 418 -25.57 9.99 3.60
N PRO A 419 -24.72 10.59 2.75
CA PRO A 419 -23.54 9.92 2.21
C PRO A 419 -22.63 9.36 3.30
N ASP A 420 -22.20 8.12 3.13
CA ASP A 420 -21.30 7.44 4.07
C ASP A 420 -19.94 8.16 4.11
N GLY A 421 -19.62 8.79 5.24
CA GLY A 421 -18.24 9.10 5.63
C GLY A 421 -17.45 7.87 6.07
N GLY A 422 -17.88 6.67 5.65
CA GLY A 422 -17.55 5.38 6.26
C GLY A 422 -18.51 5.05 7.41
N MET A 423 -19.13 3.86 7.39
CA MET A 423 -20.10 3.38 8.39
C MET A 423 -19.55 3.22 9.83
N ALA A 424 -18.38 3.76 10.15
CA ALA A 424 -17.65 3.41 11.39
C ALA A 424 -17.01 4.58 12.14
N ASN A 425 -17.28 5.84 11.79
CA ASN A 425 -16.83 6.99 12.57
C ASN A 425 -17.98 7.98 12.71
N ASP A 426 -18.38 8.36 13.93
CA ASP A 426 -18.86 9.66 14.48
C ASP A 426 -19.73 10.63 13.61
N ARG A 427 -20.11 10.23 12.39
CA ARG A 427 -20.64 11.07 11.29
C ARG A 427 -21.70 10.37 10.44
N GLY A 428 -21.89 9.05 10.60
CA GLY A 428 -22.95 8.31 9.91
C GLY A 428 -24.33 8.89 10.26
N GLY A 429 -24.96 9.56 9.29
CA GLY A 429 -26.28 10.17 9.48
C GLY A 429 -26.31 11.52 10.23
N ALA A 430 -25.17 12.07 10.66
CA ALA A 430 -25.12 13.36 11.39
C ALA A 430 -25.09 14.58 10.46
N ASP A 431 -24.53 14.46 9.25
CA ASP A 431 -24.49 15.54 8.26
C ASP A 431 -25.83 15.71 7.54
N TRP A 432 -26.86 16.09 8.31
CA TRP A 432 -28.23 16.24 7.82
C TRP A 432 -28.36 17.26 6.68
N ARG A 433 -27.39 18.17 6.51
CA ARG A 433 -27.38 19.17 5.43
C ARG A 433 -27.24 18.54 4.05
N THR A 434 -26.66 17.33 3.94
CA THR A 434 -26.58 16.60 2.67
C THR A 434 -27.94 16.18 2.12
N LEU A 435 -28.99 16.17 2.96
CA LEU A 435 -30.35 15.86 2.54
C LEU A 435 -31.01 17.05 1.82
N ILE A 436 -30.50 18.28 1.98
CA ILE A 436 -31.12 19.49 1.44
C ILE A 436 -31.29 19.45 -0.09
N PRO A 437 -30.29 19.04 -0.91
CA PRO A 437 -30.44 19.04 -2.37
C PRO A 437 -31.57 18.13 -2.88
N GLU A 438 -31.75 16.95 -2.29
CA GLU A 438 -32.75 15.97 -2.74
C GLU A 438 -34.11 16.18 -2.05
N PHE A 439 -34.12 16.38 -0.73
CA PHE A 439 -35.32 16.39 0.12
C PHE A 439 -35.80 17.80 0.49
N GLY A 440 -34.98 18.84 0.32
CA GLY A 440 -35.29 20.21 0.70
C GLY A 440 -35.03 20.51 2.18
N GLU A 441 -34.90 21.79 2.50
CA GLU A 441 -34.47 22.25 3.82
C GLU A 441 -35.44 21.87 4.96
N ALA A 442 -36.75 21.92 4.71
CA ALA A 442 -37.75 21.61 5.73
C ALA A 442 -37.69 20.15 6.20
N VAL A 443 -37.51 19.21 5.27
CA VAL A 443 -37.39 17.77 5.58
C VAL A 443 -36.05 17.48 6.26
N ALA A 444 -34.97 18.10 5.79
CA ALA A 444 -33.64 17.94 6.38
C ALA A 444 -33.61 18.45 7.85
N ARG A 445 -34.25 19.59 8.14
CA ARG A 445 -34.42 20.10 9.51
C ARG A 445 -35.32 19.19 10.35
N ALA A 446 -36.39 18.65 9.80
CA ALA A 446 -37.25 17.70 10.50
C ALA A 446 -36.50 16.41 10.90
N TYR A 447 -35.63 15.90 10.02
CA TYR A 447 -34.74 14.78 10.32
C TYR A 447 -33.78 15.10 11.47
N ARG A 448 -33.12 16.27 11.42
CA ARG A 448 -32.24 16.77 12.48
C ARG A 448 -32.96 16.83 13.82
N ASP A 449 -34.12 17.48 13.87
CA ASP A 449 -34.90 17.64 15.10
C ASP A 449 -35.37 16.28 15.64
N ALA A 450 -35.75 15.35 14.77
CA ALA A 450 -36.13 13.99 15.14
C ALA A 450 -34.96 13.20 15.74
N ALA A 451 -33.75 13.30 15.16
CA ALA A 451 -32.55 12.65 15.69
C ALA A 451 -32.19 13.20 17.08
N VAL A 452 -32.22 14.53 17.25
CA VAL A 452 -31.97 15.22 18.53
C VAL A 452 -32.98 14.84 19.61
N ALA A 453 -34.26 14.67 19.25
CA ALA A 453 -35.28 14.20 20.18
C ALA A 453 -35.14 12.70 20.50
N HIS A 454 -34.73 11.89 19.52
CA HIS A 454 -34.64 10.44 19.64
C HIS A 454 -33.60 10.01 20.67
N TRP A 455 -32.40 10.62 20.66
CA TRP A 455 -31.31 10.19 21.55
C TRP A 455 -31.64 10.36 23.03
N ARG A 456 -32.52 11.31 23.40
CA ARG A 456 -32.97 11.55 24.79
C ARG A 456 -33.93 10.47 25.32
N HIS A 457 -34.56 9.71 24.43
CA HIS A 457 -35.61 8.75 24.78
C HIS A 457 -35.18 7.31 24.50
N TYR A 458 -34.41 7.08 23.45
CA TYR A 458 -33.85 5.76 23.16
C TYR A 458 -32.82 5.41 24.23
N ARG A 459 -32.93 4.22 24.83
CA ARG A 459 -32.01 3.78 25.88
C ARG A 459 -31.11 2.65 25.35
N PRO A 460 -29.85 2.93 24.98
CA PRO A 460 -28.91 1.90 24.57
C PRO A 460 -28.73 0.86 25.67
N GLY A 461 -28.64 -0.42 25.30
CA GLY A 461 -28.22 -1.48 26.22
C GLY A 461 -26.75 -1.32 26.61
N LEU A 462 -26.36 -1.84 27.77
CA LEU A 462 -24.96 -1.91 28.19
C LEU A 462 -24.61 -3.37 28.46
N ARG A 463 -23.34 -3.75 28.24
CA ARG A 463 -22.90 -5.12 28.56
C ARG A 463 -22.96 -5.40 30.05
N SER A 464 -22.67 -4.40 30.88
CA SER A 464 -22.85 -4.48 32.34
C SER A 464 -24.30 -4.75 32.80
N GLU A 465 -25.28 -4.63 31.90
CA GLU A 465 -26.69 -4.89 32.14
C GLU A 465 -27.17 -6.21 31.49
N GLY A 466 -26.25 -7.03 30.97
CA GLY A 466 -26.56 -8.35 30.39
C GLY A 466 -27.05 -8.31 28.93
N ILE A 467 -26.82 -7.21 28.20
CA ILE A 467 -27.16 -7.10 26.79
C ILE A 467 -26.00 -7.59 25.92
N ASP A 468 -26.27 -8.54 25.03
CA ASP A 468 -25.33 -9.02 24.03
C ASP A 468 -25.22 -8.03 22.85
N ALA A 469 -24.00 -7.70 22.46
CA ALA A 469 -23.66 -6.63 21.51
C ALA A 469 -23.35 -7.18 20.10
N GLY A 470 -23.96 -8.31 19.71
CA GLY A 470 -23.72 -8.96 18.42
C GLY A 470 -24.24 -8.20 17.17
N SER A 471 -25.00 -7.12 17.35
CA SER A 471 -25.44 -6.24 16.25
C SER A 471 -25.78 -4.84 16.77
N THR A 472 -25.47 -3.80 15.98
CA THR A 472 -25.79 -2.40 16.27
C THR A 472 -27.13 -2.01 15.62
N PRO A 473 -28.21 -1.78 16.38
CA PRO A 473 -29.50 -1.42 15.79
C PRO A 473 -29.47 -0.05 15.11
N TYR A 474 -30.19 0.12 13.99
CA TYR A 474 -30.28 1.43 13.31
C TYR A 474 -30.86 2.55 14.21
N ALA A 475 -31.71 2.21 15.17
CA ALA A 475 -32.21 3.17 16.17
C ALA A 475 -31.07 3.75 17.04
N LEU A 476 -30.10 2.91 17.42
CA LEU A 476 -28.92 3.35 18.15
C LEU A 476 -28.05 4.28 17.29
N ILE A 477 -27.82 3.92 16.02
CA ILE A 477 -27.08 4.78 15.07
C ILE A 477 -27.76 6.14 14.93
N PHE A 478 -29.09 6.16 14.82
CA PHE A 478 -29.85 7.40 14.73
C PHE A 478 -29.77 8.24 16.02
N GLY A 479 -29.74 7.61 17.19
CA GLY A 479 -29.48 8.30 18.47
C GLY A 479 -28.07 8.89 18.55
N MET A 480 -27.04 8.15 18.13
CA MET A 480 -25.67 8.66 18.08
C MET A 480 -25.54 9.87 17.15
N ALA A 481 -26.18 9.82 15.97
CA ALA A 481 -26.27 10.96 15.06
C ALA A 481 -26.94 12.19 15.72
N GLY A 482 -27.99 11.97 16.50
CA GLY A 482 -28.65 13.02 17.28
C GLY A 482 -27.73 13.75 18.25
N ILE A 483 -26.91 13.01 19.02
CA ILE A 483 -25.94 13.59 19.96
C ILE A 483 -24.85 14.37 19.19
N ALA A 484 -24.32 13.79 18.11
CA ALA A 484 -23.30 14.44 17.29
C ALA A 484 -23.79 15.75 16.65
N ILE A 485 -25.04 15.77 16.16
CA ILE A 485 -25.69 16.98 15.64
C ILE A 485 -25.75 18.05 16.73
N GLU A 486 -26.25 17.71 17.91
CA GLU A 486 -26.42 18.69 18.98
C GLU A 486 -25.08 19.21 19.53
N ALA A 487 -24.09 18.33 19.67
CA ALA A 487 -22.74 18.70 20.07
C ALA A 487 -22.01 19.60 19.06
N SER A 488 -22.34 19.49 17.77
CA SER A 488 -21.73 20.33 16.72
C SER A 488 -22.43 21.69 16.52
N GLU A 489 -23.69 21.82 16.91
CA GLU A 489 -24.50 23.02 16.59
C GLU A 489 -24.85 23.89 17.79
N ALA A 490 -24.86 23.34 19.01
CA ALA A 490 -25.18 24.09 20.22
C ALA A 490 -23.92 24.35 21.05
N GLU A 491 -23.54 25.62 21.15
CA GLU A 491 -22.51 26.07 22.09
C GLU A 491 -22.92 25.69 23.52
N ASP A 492 -21.96 25.20 24.30
CA ASP A 492 -22.15 24.72 25.68
C ASP A 492 -23.18 23.60 25.89
N PHE A 493 -23.65 22.92 24.84
CA PHE A 493 -24.62 21.81 24.95
C PHE A 493 -24.25 20.78 26.03
N LEU A 494 -23.02 20.28 25.98
CA LEU A 494 -22.55 19.24 26.90
C LEU A 494 -22.47 19.75 28.35
N ALA A 495 -22.16 21.04 28.55
CA ALA A 495 -22.17 21.67 29.87
C ALA A 495 -23.59 21.91 30.39
N GLY A 496 -24.54 22.17 29.49
CA GLY A 496 -25.95 22.42 29.81
C GLY A 496 -26.79 21.18 30.12
N LEU A 497 -26.27 19.96 29.91
CA LEU A 497 -26.98 18.72 30.22
C LEU A 497 -27.29 18.61 31.72
N THR A 498 -28.51 18.17 32.04
CA THR A 498 -28.84 17.76 33.41
C THR A 498 -28.06 16.50 33.81
N PRO A 499 -27.87 16.21 35.11
CA PRO A 499 -27.19 14.98 35.55
C PRO A 499 -27.79 13.70 34.97
N ASP A 500 -29.10 13.64 34.79
CA ASP A 500 -29.77 12.46 34.22
C ASP A 500 -29.57 12.36 32.70
N GLU A 501 -29.59 13.48 31.98
CA GLU A 501 -29.26 13.51 30.54
C GLU A 501 -27.79 13.17 30.29
N ALA A 502 -26.86 13.65 31.13
CA ALA A 502 -25.45 13.30 31.05
C ALA A 502 -25.23 11.79 31.27
N ARG A 503 -25.86 11.20 32.30
CA ARG A 503 -25.86 9.74 32.52
C ARG A 503 -26.43 8.99 31.32
N HIS A 504 -27.47 9.54 30.70
CA HIS A 504 -28.12 8.94 29.54
C HIS A 504 -27.23 8.98 28.30
N ALA A 505 -26.61 10.13 27.99
CA ALA A 505 -25.67 10.30 26.89
C ALA A 505 -24.45 9.35 27.02
N LEU A 506 -23.95 9.16 28.24
CA LEU A 506 -22.89 8.20 28.57
C LEU A 506 -23.29 6.73 28.40
N ARG A 507 -24.51 6.41 27.93
CA ARG A 507 -24.82 5.05 27.47
C ARG A 507 -24.42 4.80 26.01
N TYR A 508 -24.15 5.86 25.25
CA TYR A 508 -23.84 5.80 23.83
C TYR A 508 -22.34 5.70 23.53
N PHE A 509 -21.45 6.13 24.43
CA PHE A 509 -20.02 6.26 24.12
C PHE A 509 -19.32 4.94 23.76
N ILE A 510 -19.79 3.81 24.30
CA ILE A 510 -19.23 2.46 24.05
C ILE A 510 -19.66 1.85 22.72
N TRP A 511 -20.61 2.47 22.01
CA TRP A 511 -21.22 1.92 20.80
C TRP A 511 -20.57 2.45 19.52
N GLU A 512 -19.56 3.30 19.64
CA GLU A 512 -18.71 3.72 18.52
C GLU A 512 -17.81 2.55 18.11
N LEU A 513 -17.67 2.33 16.80
CA LEU A 513 -16.98 1.13 16.27
C LEU A 513 -15.46 1.27 16.32
N ASN A 514 -14.95 2.51 16.29
CA ASN A 514 -13.51 2.81 16.22
C ASN A 514 -13.08 3.74 17.36
N GLY A 515 -13.33 3.33 18.61
CA GLY A 515 -12.91 4.07 19.80
C GLY A 515 -14.05 4.80 20.48
N PHE A 516 -13.93 6.12 20.63
CA PHE A 516 -14.92 6.92 21.34
C PHE A 516 -15.40 8.11 20.51
N PRO A 517 -16.66 8.54 20.69
CA PRO A 517 -17.17 9.75 20.07
C PRO A 517 -16.39 10.99 20.49
N SER A 518 -16.24 11.94 19.58
CA SER A 518 -15.55 13.22 19.80
C SER A 518 -16.14 14.07 20.93
N TRP A 519 -17.43 13.89 21.25
CA TRP A 519 -18.10 14.56 22.36
C TRP A 519 -17.82 13.94 23.73
N PHE A 520 -17.21 12.76 23.81
CA PHE A 520 -16.98 12.05 25.08
C PHE A 520 -16.02 12.82 26.02
N GLU A 521 -14.87 13.28 25.53
CA GLU A 521 -13.90 14.03 26.34
C GLU A 521 -14.47 15.39 26.83
N PRO A 522 -15.10 16.21 25.97
CA PRO A 522 -15.78 17.42 26.45
C PRO A 522 -16.88 17.15 27.47
N LEU A 523 -17.66 16.07 27.30
CA LEU A 523 -18.69 15.68 28.27
C LEU A 523 -18.07 15.29 29.62
N TYR A 524 -16.96 14.55 29.60
CA TYR A 524 -16.20 14.24 30.81
C TYR A 524 -15.74 15.51 31.53
N ARG A 525 -15.20 16.50 30.81
CA ARG A 525 -14.76 17.77 31.41
C ARG A 525 -15.90 18.57 32.04
N ALA A 526 -17.10 18.50 31.46
CA ALA A 526 -18.29 19.16 31.97
C ALA A 526 -18.91 18.45 33.18
N HIS A 527 -18.95 17.11 33.17
CA HIS A 527 -19.61 16.27 34.20
C HIS A 527 -18.68 15.16 34.72
N PRO A 528 -17.53 15.49 35.33
CA PRO A 528 -16.44 14.54 35.58
C PRO A 528 -16.84 13.38 36.50
N GLY A 529 -17.61 13.64 37.56
CA GLY A 529 -18.07 12.57 38.46
C GLY A 529 -19.00 11.57 37.77
N ILE A 530 -19.93 12.06 36.96
CA ILE A 530 -20.91 11.23 36.26
C ILE A 530 -20.23 10.39 35.18
N ALA A 531 -19.32 11.01 34.40
CA ALA A 531 -18.55 10.31 33.38
C ALA A 531 -17.63 9.25 33.99
N LEU A 532 -16.99 9.54 35.12
CA LEU A 532 -16.16 8.58 35.83
C LEU A 532 -16.96 7.38 36.34
N ASP A 533 -18.16 7.59 36.87
CA ASP A 533 -19.03 6.49 37.32
C ASP A 533 -19.42 5.57 36.15
N ALA A 534 -19.72 6.13 34.98
CA ALA A 534 -20.04 5.36 33.77
C ALA A 534 -18.84 4.54 33.27
N VAL A 535 -17.67 5.19 33.18
CA VAL A 535 -16.40 4.52 32.80
C VAL A 535 -16.07 3.39 33.77
N ARG A 536 -16.14 3.66 35.08
CA ARG A 536 -15.87 2.67 36.13
C ARG A 536 -16.78 1.45 36.00
N LYS A 537 -18.08 1.68 35.76
CA LYS A 537 -19.06 0.59 35.66
C LYS A 537 -18.73 -0.40 34.54
N GLU A 538 -18.48 0.10 33.32
CA GLU A 538 -18.16 -0.77 32.19
C GLU A 538 -16.75 -1.37 32.30
N LEU A 539 -15.78 -0.61 32.81
CA LEU A 539 -14.41 -1.09 33.04
C LEU A 539 -14.39 -2.23 34.07
N THR A 540 -15.02 -2.07 35.23
CA THR A 540 -15.09 -3.13 36.25
C THR A 540 -15.79 -4.37 35.69
N TRP A 541 -16.87 -4.19 34.94
CA TRP A 541 -17.55 -5.31 34.31
C TRP A 541 -16.64 -6.07 33.33
N GLU A 542 -15.91 -5.37 32.46
CA GLU A 542 -14.95 -6.00 31.54
C GLU A 542 -13.83 -6.73 32.29
N LEU A 543 -13.31 -6.15 33.37
CA LEU A 543 -12.28 -6.78 34.20
C LEU A 543 -12.78 -8.09 34.82
N GLU A 544 -14.02 -8.13 35.30
CA GLU A 544 -14.63 -9.32 35.93
C GLU A 544 -15.03 -10.42 34.93
N HIS A 545 -15.25 -10.08 33.65
CA HIS A 545 -15.82 -10.99 32.64
C HIS A 545 -14.84 -11.35 31.49
N SER A 546 -13.58 -10.88 31.55
CA SER A 546 -12.54 -11.19 30.56
C SER A 546 -12.03 -12.64 30.69
N ALA A 547 -12.67 -13.59 30.00
CA ALA A 547 -12.29 -15.01 30.00
C ALA A 547 -11.11 -15.33 29.03
N THR A 548 -10.45 -16.48 29.24
CA THR A 548 -9.21 -16.88 28.55
C THR A 548 -9.30 -17.02 27.02
N GLU A 549 -10.43 -17.48 26.48
CA GLU A 549 -10.54 -17.90 25.05
C GLU A 549 -11.36 -16.95 24.18
N ALA A 550 -11.99 -15.91 24.74
CA ALA A 550 -12.79 -14.95 24.00
C ALA A 550 -12.01 -13.65 23.80
N PRO A 551 -11.59 -13.27 22.58
CA PRO A 551 -11.07 -11.93 22.35
C PRO A 551 -12.15 -10.91 22.72
N MET A 552 -11.84 -10.08 23.71
CA MET A 552 -12.74 -9.05 24.22
C MET A 552 -12.19 -7.69 23.81
N HIS A 553 -12.68 -7.19 22.68
CA HIS A 553 -12.45 -5.82 22.24
C HIS A 553 -13.66 -4.99 22.69
N TYR A 554 -13.59 -4.50 23.92
CA TYR A 554 -14.59 -3.61 24.49
C TYR A 554 -13.90 -2.34 24.99
N VAL A 555 -14.14 -1.86 26.21
CA VAL A 555 -13.67 -0.55 26.63
C VAL A 555 -12.17 -0.48 26.90
N LEU A 556 -11.50 -1.56 27.34
CA LEU A 556 -10.06 -1.57 27.60
C LEU A 556 -9.21 -1.30 26.36
N HIS A 557 -9.56 -1.93 25.24
CA HIS A 557 -8.91 -1.72 23.95
C HIS A 557 -9.03 -0.24 23.54
N ASP A 558 -10.25 0.30 23.61
CA ASP A 558 -10.53 1.65 23.15
C ASP A 558 -9.92 2.70 24.09
N PHE A 559 -9.91 2.45 25.40
CA PHE A 559 -9.20 3.32 26.35
C PHE A 559 -7.71 3.38 26.04
N LEU A 560 -7.07 2.26 25.69
CA LEU A 560 -5.64 2.26 25.38
C LEU A 560 -5.32 3.14 24.17
N TYR A 561 -6.05 2.97 23.05
CA TYR A 561 -5.68 3.56 21.77
C TYR A 561 -6.39 4.88 21.44
N HIS A 562 -7.60 5.10 21.97
CA HIS A 562 -8.47 6.21 21.57
C HIS A 562 -8.76 7.22 22.69
N ALA A 563 -8.43 6.91 23.96
CA ALA A 563 -8.59 7.85 25.07
C ALA A 563 -7.39 7.85 26.05
N PRO A 564 -6.18 8.17 25.60
CA PRO A 564 -4.99 8.22 26.47
C PRO A 564 -5.11 9.21 27.64
N TRP A 565 -5.92 10.26 27.49
CA TRP A 565 -6.20 11.22 28.56
C TRP A 565 -6.91 10.58 29.78
N VAL A 566 -7.62 9.46 29.60
CA VAL A 566 -8.31 8.73 30.67
C VAL A 566 -7.34 7.89 31.51
N HIS A 567 -6.13 7.56 30.99
CA HIS A 567 -5.22 6.60 31.63
C HIS A 567 -4.91 6.96 33.09
N SER A 568 -4.64 8.23 33.38
CA SER A 568 -4.36 8.71 34.74
C SER A 568 -5.52 8.52 35.73
N ILE A 569 -6.74 8.42 35.22
CA ILE A 569 -7.97 8.29 36.00
C ILE A 569 -8.30 6.82 36.24
N ILE A 570 -8.13 5.96 35.23
CA ILE A 570 -8.48 4.53 35.33
C ILE A 570 -7.33 3.65 35.82
N ALA A 571 -6.07 4.09 35.68
CA ALA A 571 -4.92 3.29 36.11
C ALA A 571 -4.96 2.92 37.60
N PRO A 572 -5.31 3.81 38.56
CA PRO A 572 -5.48 3.40 39.95
C PRO A 572 -6.52 2.30 40.15
N LEU A 573 -7.62 2.33 39.37
CA LEU A 573 -8.69 1.32 39.45
C LEU A 573 -8.23 -0.04 38.94
N ILE A 574 -7.55 -0.05 37.80
CA ILE A 574 -6.96 -1.25 37.23
C ILE A 574 -5.89 -1.81 38.17
N PHE A 575 -5.08 -0.94 38.78
CA PHE A 575 -4.04 -1.32 39.72
C PHE A 575 -4.63 -2.02 40.95
N GLU A 576 -5.59 -1.39 41.62
CA GLU A 576 -6.27 -1.96 42.79
C GLU A 576 -6.94 -3.31 42.45
N TRP A 577 -7.58 -3.40 41.27
CA TRP A 577 -8.20 -4.63 40.83
C TRP A 577 -7.17 -5.74 40.58
N LEU A 578 -6.07 -5.43 39.90
CA LEU A 578 -4.99 -6.38 39.62
C LEU A 578 -4.23 -6.81 40.87
N VAL A 579 -4.15 -5.99 41.93
CA VAL A 579 -3.59 -6.45 43.21
C VAL A 579 -4.38 -7.65 43.76
N MET A 580 -5.71 -7.63 43.60
CA MET A 580 -6.61 -8.62 44.20
C MET A 580 -6.97 -9.79 43.28
N HIS A 581 -6.83 -9.64 41.97
CA HIS A 581 -7.32 -10.60 40.98
C HIS A 581 -6.28 -10.95 39.92
N GLU A 582 -6.49 -12.05 39.20
CA GLU A 582 -5.71 -12.43 38.02
C GLU A 582 -6.50 -12.09 36.76
N MET A 583 -5.81 -11.61 35.72
CA MET A 583 -6.40 -11.36 34.41
C MET A 583 -6.03 -12.53 33.49
N PRO A 584 -6.93 -13.51 33.26
CA PRO A 584 -6.60 -14.70 32.48
C PRO A 584 -6.47 -14.40 30.99
N ASN A 585 -7.23 -13.41 30.47
CA ASN A 585 -7.16 -13.00 29.08
C ASN A 585 -5.85 -12.25 28.77
N GLN A 586 -5.10 -12.74 27.78
CA GLN A 586 -3.78 -12.23 27.44
C GLN A 586 -3.80 -10.81 26.83
N ASP A 587 -4.84 -10.49 26.05
CA ASP A 587 -5.01 -9.17 25.44
C ASP A 587 -5.52 -8.16 26.47
N SER A 588 -6.52 -8.52 27.29
CA SER A 588 -6.98 -7.64 28.37
C SER A 588 -5.87 -7.34 29.36
N LEU A 589 -5.01 -8.32 29.71
CA LEU A 589 -3.83 -8.10 30.52
C LEU A 589 -2.87 -7.11 29.84
N ARG A 590 -2.59 -7.30 28.55
CA ARG A 590 -1.73 -6.37 27.78
C ARG A 590 -2.30 -4.95 27.80
N TYR A 591 -3.60 -4.76 27.61
CA TYR A 591 -4.23 -3.44 27.68
C TYR A 591 -4.09 -2.82 29.08
N CYS A 592 -4.40 -3.59 30.13
CA CYS A 592 -4.25 -3.15 31.51
C CYS A 592 -2.83 -2.68 31.81
N LEU A 593 -1.82 -3.50 31.51
CA LEU A 593 -0.42 -3.16 31.81
C LEU A 593 0.04 -1.90 31.07
N ASN A 594 -0.34 -1.74 29.80
CA ASN A 594 -0.01 -0.54 29.05
C ASN A 594 -0.68 0.71 29.63
N ILE A 595 -1.96 0.62 30.01
CA ILE A 595 -2.68 1.73 30.66
C ILE A 595 -2.05 2.09 32.02
N LEU A 596 -1.61 1.09 32.80
CA LEU A 596 -0.91 1.33 34.07
C LEU A 596 0.40 2.11 33.86
N THR A 597 1.18 1.74 32.84
CA THR A 597 2.46 2.42 32.55
C THR A 597 2.27 3.88 32.14
N SER A 598 1.23 4.19 31.34
CA SER A 598 0.92 5.55 30.90
C SER A 598 0.04 6.35 31.87
N GLY A 599 -0.47 5.71 32.92
CA GLY A 599 -1.40 6.30 33.89
C GLY A 599 -0.77 7.11 35.02
N GLY A 600 0.55 7.35 34.99
CA GLY A 600 1.22 8.20 35.98
C GLY A 600 1.32 7.61 37.39
N LEU A 601 1.18 6.28 37.52
CA LEU A 601 1.48 5.58 38.78
C LEU A 601 2.98 5.62 39.09
N ALA A 602 3.35 5.54 40.37
CA ALA A 602 4.75 5.54 40.77
C ALA A 602 5.46 4.27 40.25
N PRO A 603 6.66 4.38 39.65
CA PRO A 603 7.39 3.21 39.16
C PRO A 603 7.59 2.12 40.22
N ALA A 604 7.84 2.51 41.47
CA ALA A 604 7.99 1.59 42.59
C ALA A 604 6.71 0.77 42.88
N ASP A 605 5.52 1.31 42.63
CA ASP A 605 4.26 0.59 42.82
C ASP A 605 4.05 -0.45 41.73
N LEU A 606 4.37 -0.09 40.48
CA LEU A 606 4.32 -1.00 39.34
C LEU A 606 5.34 -2.14 39.47
N ALA A 607 6.55 -1.84 39.93
CA ALA A 607 7.59 -2.83 40.21
C ALA A 607 7.13 -3.82 41.29
N ARG A 608 6.60 -3.34 42.42
CA ARG A 608 6.07 -4.19 43.50
C ARG A 608 4.90 -5.06 43.04
N LEU A 609 4.00 -4.52 42.21
CA LEU A 609 2.91 -5.30 41.63
C LEU A 609 3.46 -6.43 40.74
N ALA A 610 4.41 -6.11 39.86
CA ALA A 610 5.02 -7.08 38.96
C ALA A 610 5.74 -8.20 39.73
N GLU A 611 6.56 -7.84 40.72
CA GLU A 611 7.26 -8.79 41.59
C GLU A 611 6.27 -9.69 42.35
N ALA A 612 5.26 -9.09 42.99
CA ALA A 612 4.24 -9.85 43.72
C ALA A 612 3.49 -10.84 42.81
N LYS A 613 3.20 -10.45 41.57
CA LYS A 613 2.57 -11.33 40.58
C LYS A 613 3.49 -12.47 40.14
N LEU A 614 4.77 -12.21 39.93
CA LEU A 614 5.76 -13.22 39.55
C LEU A 614 6.03 -14.26 40.65
N HIS A 615 5.90 -13.87 41.93
CA HIS A 615 5.95 -14.76 43.10
C HIS A 615 4.63 -15.48 43.38
N GLY A 616 3.53 -15.02 42.79
CA GLY A 616 2.20 -15.65 42.87
C GLY A 616 2.02 -16.78 41.86
N SER A 617 0.76 -17.14 41.62
CA SER A 617 0.36 -18.24 40.72
C SER A 617 -0.01 -17.79 39.31
N VAL A 618 0.75 -16.83 38.74
CA VAL A 618 0.49 -16.39 37.35
C VAL A 618 0.84 -17.49 36.33
N PRO A 619 0.03 -17.66 35.27
CA PRO A 619 0.34 -18.59 34.19
C PRO A 619 1.70 -18.31 33.56
N GLU A 620 2.45 -19.36 33.20
CA GLU A 620 3.79 -19.26 32.59
C GLU A 620 3.82 -18.30 31.37
N GLN A 621 2.79 -18.34 30.55
CA GLN A 621 2.64 -17.50 29.35
C GLN A 621 2.51 -16.00 29.65
N GLN A 622 2.17 -15.61 30.88
CA GLN A 622 2.05 -14.21 31.29
C GLN A 622 3.32 -13.67 31.93
N ARG A 623 4.20 -14.54 32.44
CA ARG A 623 5.44 -14.16 33.12
C ARG A 623 6.33 -13.22 32.30
N PRO A 624 6.49 -13.37 30.95
CA PRO A 624 7.27 -12.43 30.16
C PRO A 624 6.76 -10.98 30.25
N ARG A 625 5.44 -10.77 30.32
CA ARG A 625 4.84 -9.43 30.41
C ARG A 625 5.04 -8.81 31.79
N TRP A 626 4.91 -9.60 32.85
CA TRP A 626 5.19 -9.13 34.21
C TRP A 626 6.66 -8.78 34.41
N LEU A 627 7.59 -9.59 33.88
CA LEU A 627 9.01 -9.26 33.88
C LEU A 627 9.31 -8.00 33.05
N ALA A 628 8.63 -7.81 31.91
CA ALA A 628 8.76 -6.58 31.14
C ALA A 628 8.31 -5.34 31.95
N LEU A 629 7.19 -5.42 32.67
CA LEU A 629 6.76 -4.33 33.57
C LEU A 629 7.78 -4.10 34.68
N TRP A 630 8.34 -5.15 35.29
CA TRP A 630 9.33 -5.01 36.34
C TRP A 630 10.63 -4.37 35.83
N VAL A 631 11.15 -4.82 34.69
CA VAL A 631 12.35 -4.24 34.05
C VAL A 631 12.13 -2.78 33.65
N ASP A 632 10.94 -2.42 33.19
CA ASP A 632 10.62 -1.03 32.82
C ASP A 632 10.70 -0.06 34.02
N ASN A 633 10.47 -0.56 35.24
CA ASN A 633 10.32 0.27 36.44
C ASN A 633 11.44 0.09 37.49
N GLU A 634 12.05 -1.09 37.61
CA GLU A 634 13.12 -1.42 38.55
C GLU A 634 14.14 -2.40 37.92
N PRO A 635 14.88 -1.97 36.89
CA PRO A 635 15.75 -2.84 36.09
C PRO A 635 16.88 -3.49 36.87
N ALA A 636 17.42 -2.83 37.91
CA ALA A 636 18.55 -3.32 38.68
C ALA A 636 18.26 -4.66 39.40
N ALA A 637 17.02 -4.84 39.89
CA ALA A 637 16.58 -6.09 40.50
C ALA A 637 16.01 -7.07 39.44
N ALA A 638 15.27 -6.53 38.46
CA ALA A 638 14.53 -7.33 37.50
C ALA A 638 15.39 -8.00 36.43
N ILE A 639 16.47 -7.36 35.95
CA ILE A 639 17.34 -7.93 34.91
C ILE A 639 18.05 -9.20 35.41
N PRO A 640 18.65 -9.24 36.62
CA PRO A 640 19.18 -10.48 37.18
C PRO A 640 18.11 -11.58 37.35
N ALA A 641 16.89 -11.23 37.75
CA ALA A 641 15.79 -12.18 37.88
C ALA A 641 15.35 -12.77 36.52
N LEU A 642 15.34 -11.94 35.47
CA LEU A 642 15.10 -12.38 34.09
C LEU A 642 16.19 -13.34 33.61
N GLU A 643 17.46 -12.99 33.83
CA GLU A 643 18.59 -13.84 33.43
C GLU A 643 18.51 -15.22 34.12
N ALA A 644 18.32 -15.23 35.44
CA ALA A 644 18.15 -16.48 36.20
C ALA A 644 16.93 -17.30 35.73
N SER A 645 15.84 -16.65 35.32
CA SER A 645 14.67 -17.34 34.76
C SER A 645 15.00 -18.02 33.43
N LEU A 646 15.68 -17.32 32.52
CA LEU A 646 16.05 -17.83 31.21
C LEU A 646 17.06 -18.99 31.29
N GLU A 647 18.00 -18.95 32.24
CA GLU A 647 19.01 -20.00 32.41
C GLU A 647 18.46 -21.33 32.94
N ASN A 648 17.31 -21.30 33.62
CA ASN A 648 16.64 -22.49 34.14
C ASN A 648 15.66 -23.13 33.14
N MET A 649 15.52 -22.57 31.94
CA MET A 649 14.62 -23.06 30.90
C MET A 649 15.36 -23.89 29.84
N SER A 650 14.61 -24.69 29.08
CA SER A 650 15.16 -25.31 27.87
C SER A 650 15.53 -24.23 26.84
N GLU A 651 16.44 -24.53 25.91
CA GLU A 651 16.87 -23.57 24.89
C GLU A 651 15.70 -23.01 24.05
N ALA A 652 14.75 -23.87 23.68
CA ALA A 652 13.58 -23.48 22.90
C ALA A 652 12.61 -22.60 23.72
N ASP A 653 12.35 -22.98 24.97
CA ASP A 653 11.45 -22.22 25.85
C ASP A 653 12.07 -20.87 26.23
N ALA A 654 13.36 -20.82 26.53
CA ALA A 654 14.09 -19.59 26.82
C ALA A 654 14.08 -18.63 25.62
N SER A 655 14.24 -19.14 24.40
CA SER A 655 14.14 -18.32 23.18
C SER A 655 12.74 -17.75 23.00
N ASN A 656 11.69 -18.58 23.10
CA ASN A 656 10.31 -18.13 23.00
C ASN A 656 9.96 -17.10 24.10
N PHE A 657 10.40 -17.36 25.34
CA PHE A 657 10.22 -16.46 26.48
C PHE A 657 10.89 -15.11 26.23
N ALA A 658 12.16 -15.10 25.79
CA ALA A 658 12.91 -13.89 25.48
C ALA A 658 12.24 -13.07 24.35
N GLN A 659 11.70 -13.74 23.32
CA GLN A 659 10.96 -13.07 22.25
C GLN A 659 9.67 -12.40 22.78
N GLN A 660 8.88 -13.10 23.59
CA GLN A 660 7.67 -12.53 24.20
C GLN A 660 8.00 -11.38 25.16
N PHE A 661 9.05 -11.53 25.97
CA PHE A 661 9.53 -10.53 26.91
C PHE A 661 9.95 -9.24 26.19
N ILE A 662 10.81 -9.35 25.18
CA ILE A 662 11.40 -8.15 24.56
C ILE A 662 10.36 -7.36 23.76
N VAL A 663 9.41 -8.06 23.14
CA VAL A 663 8.25 -7.43 22.46
C VAL A 663 7.33 -6.76 23.48
N ALA A 664 7.12 -7.34 24.67
CA ALA A 664 6.37 -6.69 25.73
C ALA A 664 7.10 -5.44 26.28
N LEU A 665 8.42 -5.52 26.47
CA LEU A 665 9.23 -4.41 27.01
C LEU A 665 9.34 -3.22 26.06
N LEU A 666 9.52 -3.42 24.76
CA LEU A 666 9.67 -2.31 23.80
C LEU A 666 8.35 -1.93 23.11
N GLY A 667 7.37 -2.83 23.10
CA GLY A 667 6.14 -2.68 22.34
C GLY A 667 6.25 -3.24 20.92
N ASP A 668 5.12 -3.36 20.24
CA ASP A 668 5.06 -3.67 18.82
C ASP A 668 5.19 -2.40 17.96
N ARG A 669 5.20 -2.59 16.64
CA ARG A 669 5.22 -1.51 15.64
C ARG A 669 4.04 -0.54 15.70
N HIS A 670 2.99 -0.84 16.49
CA HIS A 670 1.82 0.02 16.65
C HIS A 670 1.93 0.94 17.87
N GLY A 671 3.05 0.89 18.59
CA GLY A 671 3.32 1.74 19.73
C GLY A 671 2.69 1.20 21.01
N THR A 672 3.49 1.20 22.07
CA THR A 672 2.98 1.12 23.45
C THR A 672 3.14 2.50 24.05
N GLY A 673 2.19 2.93 24.89
CA GLY A 673 2.13 4.27 25.46
C GLY A 673 3.37 4.67 26.26
N ASN A 674 3.32 5.82 26.95
CA ASN A 674 4.43 6.31 27.76
C ASN A 674 4.88 5.25 28.78
N LYS A 675 6.06 4.67 28.56
CA LYS A 675 6.74 3.76 29.49
C LYS A 675 7.62 4.55 30.45
N SER A 676 7.89 4.00 31.63
CA SER A 676 8.81 4.61 32.59
C SER A 676 10.22 4.68 32.00
N GLY A 677 10.65 3.60 31.33
CA GLY A 677 11.93 3.56 30.64
C GLY A 677 13.12 3.59 31.60
N ALA A 678 12.98 3.14 32.85
CA ALA A 678 14.06 3.15 33.85
C ALA A 678 15.29 2.32 33.39
N TYR A 679 15.08 1.33 32.52
CA TYR A 679 16.14 0.54 31.90
C TYR A 679 16.97 1.30 30.85
N ARG A 680 16.60 2.53 30.46
CA ARG A 680 17.26 3.31 29.39
C ARG A 680 18.56 4.00 29.84
N THR A 681 19.34 3.31 30.66
CA THR A 681 20.70 3.70 31.05
C THR A 681 21.72 2.87 30.27
N ALA A 682 22.94 3.39 30.09
CA ALA A 682 23.99 2.67 29.36
C ALA A 682 24.26 1.25 29.91
N GLU A 683 24.29 1.09 31.24
CA GLU A 683 24.49 -0.19 31.92
C GLU A 683 23.38 -1.20 31.59
N HIS A 684 22.13 -0.88 31.94
CA HIS A 684 20.99 -1.78 31.73
C HIS A 684 20.74 -2.09 30.24
N LEU A 685 20.91 -1.10 29.34
CA LEU A 685 20.78 -1.33 27.89
C LEU A 685 21.85 -2.30 27.38
N LYS A 686 23.10 -2.18 27.84
CA LYS A 686 24.16 -3.14 27.52
C LYS A 686 23.78 -4.55 27.98
N SER A 687 23.35 -4.69 29.24
CA SER A 687 22.98 -5.98 29.83
C SER A 687 21.82 -6.64 29.08
N LEU A 688 20.74 -5.89 28.82
CA LEU A 688 19.60 -6.37 28.04
C LEU A 688 19.99 -6.74 26.62
N TYR A 689 20.84 -5.94 25.96
CA TYR A 689 21.28 -6.20 24.59
C TYR A 689 22.04 -7.53 24.50
N LEU A 690 23.00 -7.76 25.40
CA LEU A 690 23.75 -9.03 25.46
C LEU A 690 22.84 -10.22 25.77
N LEU A 691 21.95 -10.06 26.76
CA LEU A 691 21.02 -11.11 27.17
C LEU A 691 20.07 -11.48 26.01
N MET A 692 19.49 -10.50 25.32
CA MET A 692 18.60 -10.76 24.19
C MET A 692 19.36 -11.37 23.01
N HIS A 693 20.60 -10.98 22.72
CA HIS A 693 21.40 -11.61 21.67
C HIS A 693 21.71 -13.10 21.93
N ARG A 694 21.77 -13.54 23.19
CA ARG A 694 21.97 -14.95 23.56
C ARG A 694 20.77 -15.83 23.19
N PHE A 695 19.55 -15.33 23.35
CA PHE A 695 18.30 -16.09 23.19
C PHE A 695 17.50 -15.75 21.92
N VAL A 696 17.73 -14.58 21.33
CA VAL A 696 17.15 -14.08 20.07
C VAL A 696 18.29 -13.99 19.06
N ARG A 697 18.70 -15.13 18.50
CA ARG A 697 19.97 -15.29 17.76
C ARG A 697 19.96 -14.59 16.41
N ALA A 698 20.99 -13.80 16.11
CA ALA A 698 21.09 -13.06 14.85
C ALA A 698 21.20 -13.97 13.61
N LYS A 699 21.84 -15.13 13.75
CA LYS A 699 21.96 -16.14 12.67
C LYS A 699 20.62 -16.75 12.23
N GLU A 700 19.57 -16.61 13.05
CA GLU A 700 18.22 -17.12 12.81
C GLU A 700 17.25 -15.98 12.41
N ASP A 701 17.76 -14.79 12.07
CA ASP A 701 16.93 -13.64 11.70
C ASP A 701 16.27 -13.86 10.34
N ILE A 702 15.00 -13.47 10.22
CA ILE A 702 14.23 -13.63 8.99
C ILE A 702 14.48 -12.42 8.08
N GLN A 703 14.93 -12.68 6.84
CA GLN A 703 15.09 -11.64 5.82
C GLN A 703 13.80 -11.46 5.02
N ARG A 704 13.07 -10.38 5.32
CA ARG A 704 11.82 -10.00 4.64
C ARG A 704 12.00 -8.95 3.54
N ALA A 705 13.17 -8.33 3.45
CA ALA A 705 13.46 -7.29 2.47
C ALA A 705 13.29 -7.84 1.04
N GLY A 706 12.52 -7.14 0.20
CA GLY A 706 12.29 -7.52 -1.20
C GLY A 706 11.21 -8.59 -1.43
N ASN A 707 10.60 -9.16 -0.39
CA ASN A 707 9.70 -10.31 -0.52
C ASN A 707 8.19 -9.95 -0.54
N GLY A 708 7.84 -8.69 -0.85
CA GLY A 708 6.44 -8.23 -0.93
C GLY A 708 5.75 -8.02 0.43
N ALA A 709 4.41 -8.00 0.43
CA ALA A 709 3.60 -7.79 1.63
C ALA A 709 3.58 -9.05 2.50
N TYR A 710 3.95 -8.90 3.78
CA TYR A 710 3.94 -9.99 4.76
C TYR A 710 3.28 -9.53 6.06
N SER A 711 2.74 -10.50 6.81
CA SER A 711 2.33 -10.31 8.20
C SER A 711 3.51 -10.67 9.10
N PRO A 712 4.11 -9.72 9.84
CA PRO A 712 5.17 -10.01 10.79
C PRO A 712 4.73 -11.02 11.84
N THR A 713 5.65 -11.90 12.21
CA THR A 713 5.50 -12.86 13.28
C THR A 713 6.12 -12.33 14.58
N LEU A 714 5.91 -13.03 15.70
CA LEU A 714 6.61 -12.75 16.96
C LEU A 714 8.14 -12.67 16.76
N ARG A 715 8.69 -13.53 15.90
CA ARG A 715 10.12 -13.57 15.59
C ARG A 715 10.59 -12.29 14.91
N ASP A 716 9.83 -11.79 13.93
CA ASP A 716 10.10 -10.53 13.22
C ASP A 716 10.11 -9.35 14.22
N HIS A 717 9.14 -9.29 15.13
CA HIS A 717 9.10 -8.25 16.17
C HIS A 717 10.26 -8.35 17.17
N ALA A 718 10.64 -9.56 17.57
CA ALA A 718 11.70 -9.76 18.55
C ALA A 718 13.10 -9.42 17.99
N GLN A 719 13.39 -9.75 16.72
CA GLN A 719 14.67 -9.35 16.09
C GLN A 719 14.77 -7.83 15.97
N ASP A 720 13.68 -7.14 15.62
CA ASP A 720 13.65 -5.68 15.52
C ASP A 720 13.83 -5.04 16.91
N ALA A 721 13.15 -5.57 17.93
CA ALA A 721 13.26 -5.09 19.30
C ALA A 721 14.68 -5.30 19.87
N ARG A 722 15.32 -6.45 19.61
CA ARG A 722 16.72 -6.72 19.97
C ARG A 722 17.65 -5.69 19.34
N ASN A 723 17.51 -5.42 18.05
CA ASN A 723 18.33 -4.43 17.35
C ASN A 723 18.09 -3.00 17.88
N ASN A 724 16.84 -2.69 18.25
CA ASN A 724 16.47 -1.39 18.78
C ASN A 724 17.11 -1.08 20.13
N LEU A 725 17.39 -2.08 20.98
CA LEU A 725 18.15 -1.87 22.23
C LEU A 725 19.50 -1.19 21.99
N PHE A 726 20.21 -1.58 20.92
CA PHE A 726 21.48 -0.94 20.58
C PHE A 726 21.30 0.48 20.04
N ASN A 727 20.24 0.73 19.27
CA ASN A 727 19.91 2.07 18.81
C ASN A 727 19.62 2.99 20.00
N MET A 728 18.86 2.52 20.99
CA MET A 728 18.63 3.22 22.25
C MET A 728 19.97 3.49 22.97
N LEU A 729 20.83 2.47 23.13
CA LEU A 729 22.14 2.64 23.77
C LEU A 729 22.97 3.73 23.07
N SER A 730 23.08 3.66 21.75
CA SER A 730 23.88 4.61 20.96
C SER A 730 23.35 6.05 21.02
N SER A 731 22.06 6.21 21.27
CA SER A 731 21.41 7.52 21.40
C SER A 731 21.66 8.21 22.75
N VAL A 732 22.03 7.46 23.80
CA VAL A 732 22.32 8.04 25.13
C VAL A 732 23.69 8.73 25.10
N PRO A 733 23.80 10.05 25.31
CA PRO A 733 25.08 10.75 25.31
C PRO A 733 25.92 10.42 26.54
N GLY A 734 27.25 10.50 26.41
CA GLY A 734 28.17 10.51 27.52
C GLY A 734 29.11 9.30 27.66
N ARG A 735 30.03 9.43 28.62
CA ARG A 735 31.15 8.50 28.85
C ARG A 735 30.71 7.06 29.12
N GLU A 736 29.62 6.88 29.86
CA GLU A 736 29.11 5.55 30.23
C GLU A 736 28.64 4.78 29.00
N THR A 737 27.94 5.44 28.07
CA THR A 737 27.55 4.86 26.78
C THR A 737 28.77 4.50 25.95
N TYR A 738 29.74 5.40 25.84
CA TYR A 738 30.99 5.10 25.13
C TYR A 738 31.69 3.85 25.70
N ALA A 739 31.81 3.76 27.03
CA ALA A 739 32.41 2.61 27.69
C ALA A 739 31.59 1.33 27.46
N ALA A 740 30.26 1.41 27.48
CA ALA A 740 29.38 0.28 27.21
C ALA A 740 29.54 -0.24 25.77
N ILE A 741 29.50 0.64 24.76
CA ILE A 741 29.69 0.25 23.35
C ILE A 741 31.10 -0.29 23.12
N LYS A 742 32.11 0.29 23.78
CA LYS A 742 33.49 -0.22 23.71
C LYS A 742 33.60 -1.62 24.29
N ALA A 743 32.98 -1.89 25.44
CA ALA A 743 32.95 -3.23 26.01
C ALA A 743 32.19 -4.21 25.09
N LEU A 744 31.09 -3.78 24.44
CA LEU A 744 30.42 -4.60 23.42
C LEU A 744 31.34 -4.92 22.23
N ALA A 745 32.24 -4.00 21.83
CA ALA A 745 33.21 -4.28 20.78
C ALA A 745 34.16 -5.44 21.12
N ASP A 746 34.40 -5.70 22.40
CA ASP A 746 35.25 -6.80 22.86
C ASP A 746 34.43 -8.07 23.16
N GLU A 747 33.26 -7.91 23.78
CA GLU A 747 32.48 -8.99 24.42
C GLU A 747 31.30 -9.51 23.57
N HIS A 748 30.98 -8.91 22.41
CA HIS A 748 29.80 -9.30 21.63
C HIS A 748 29.77 -10.81 21.33
N PRO A 749 28.64 -11.52 21.56
CA PRO A 749 28.51 -12.95 21.30
C PRO A 749 28.79 -13.32 19.83
N GLU A 750 28.40 -12.44 18.90
CA GLU A 750 28.65 -12.61 17.47
C GLU A 750 29.86 -11.76 17.01
N PRO A 751 30.99 -12.38 16.57
CA PRO A 751 32.21 -11.66 16.21
C PRO A 751 32.04 -10.63 15.08
N GLY A 752 31.14 -10.87 14.14
CA GLY A 752 30.88 -9.96 13.00
C GLY A 752 30.44 -8.56 13.43
N TYR A 753 29.76 -8.44 14.57
CA TYR A 753 29.29 -7.15 15.09
C TYR A 753 30.38 -6.35 15.81
N ARG A 754 31.48 -6.97 16.26
CA ARG A 754 32.52 -6.30 17.07
C ARG A 754 33.16 -5.11 16.37
N LYS A 755 33.47 -5.24 15.07
CA LYS A 755 34.01 -4.14 14.25
C LYS A 755 33.01 -2.98 14.12
N TRP A 756 31.73 -3.31 13.95
CA TRP A 756 30.64 -2.34 13.86
C TRP A 756 30.44 -1.60 15.19
N MET A 757 30.52 -2.30 16.32
CA MET A 757 30.50 -1.70 17.67
C MET A 757 31.67 -0.73 17.88
N ALA A 758 32.90 -1.11 17.49
CA ALA A 758 34.07 -0.24 17.60
C ALA A 758 33.89 1.07 16.80
N ARG A 759 33.29 0.99 15.61
CA ARG A 759 32.95 2.16 14.79
C ARG A 759 31.93 3.06 15.50
N HIS A 760 30.88 2.49 16.09
CA HIS A 760 29.87 3.25 16.83
C HIS A 760 30.40 3.85 18.13
N ALA A 761 31.31 3.18 18.84
CA ALA A 761 32.00 3.78 19.98
C ALA A 761 32.78 5.03 19.55
N ARG A 762 33.48 4.97 18.41
CA ARG A 762 34.17 6.14 17.85
C ARG A 762 33.17 7.24 17.46
N ALA A 763 32.06 6.89 16.81
CA ALA A 763 31.03 7.86 16.43
C ALA A 763 30.42 8.56 17.65
N ARG A 764 30.12 7.82 18.73
CA ARG A 764 29.64 8.37 20.00
C ARG A 764 30.68 9.31 20.64
N ALA A 765 31.95 8.92 20.65
CA ALA A 765 33.02 9.77 21.17
C ALA A 765 33.18 11.08 20.38
N ILE A 766 33.00 11.05 19.06
CA ILE A 766 33.00 12.26 18.22
C ILE A 766 31.80 13.13 18.58
N ALA A 767 30.59 12.55 18.59
CA ALA A 767 29.36 13.28 18.88
C ALA A 767 29.30 13.84 20.31
N ASP A 768 29.97 13.22 21.28
CA ASP A 768 30.12 13.74 22.65
C ASP A 768 31.22 14.81 22.78
N ALA A 769 32.15 14.87 21.82
CA ALA A 769 33.23 15.84 21.78
C ALA A 769 32.87 17.11 20.99
N ASP A 770 31.85 17.06 20.14
CA ASP A 770 31.31 18.23 19.46
C ASP A 770 30.69 19.20 20.47
N GLU A 771 31.09 20.48 20.40
CA GLU A 771 30.54 21.51 21.27
C GLU A 771 29.03 21.67 21.03
N ALA A 772 28.26 21.85 22.11
CA ALA A 772 26.85 22.12 22.00
C ALA A 772 26.62 23.38 21.13
N PRO A 773 25.63 23.38 20.22
CA PRO A 773 25.32 24.57 19.44
C PRO A 773 25.00 25.73 20.38
N TRP A 774 25.48 26.92 20.02
CA TRP A 774 25.31 28.10 20.86
C TRP A 774 23.83 28.39 21.10
N THR A 775 23.49 28.70 22.35
CA THR A 775 22.14 29.17 22.68
C THR A 775 21.89 30.54 22.06
N ALA A 776 20.63 30.91 21.88
CA ALA A 776 20.27 32.25 21.38
C ALA A 776 20.90 33.38 22.23
N GLU A 777 21.04 33.16 23.54
CA GLU A 777 21.70 34.08 24.47
C GLU A 777 23.22 34.13 24.28
N GLN A 778 23.88 33.00 24.00
CA GLN A 778 25.30 32.94 23.69
C GLN A 778 25.62 33.62 22.35
N VAL A 779 24.78 33.39 21.33
CA VAL A 779 24.86 34.10 20.04
C VAL A 779 24.68 35.61 20.24
N HIS A 780 23.68 36.02 21.03
CA HIS A 780 23.44 37.42 21.34
C HIS A 780 24.61 38.06 22.11
N ALA A 781 25.16 37.36 23.11
CA ALA A 781 26.30 37.83 23.90
C ALA A 781 27.57 37.96 23.06
N PHE A 782 27.81 37.05 22.11
CA PHE A 782 28.92 37.14 21.17
C PHE A 782 28.76 38.31 20.20
N ALA A 783 27.57 38.47 19.60
CA ALA A 783 27.25 39.58 18.71
C ALA A 783 27.22 40.95 19.40
N SER A 784 27.17 40.97 20.74
CA SER A 784 27.25 42.20 21.54
C SER A 784 28.69 42.58 21.91
N ARG A 785 29.64 41.64 21.72
CA ARG A 785 31.02 41.75 22.20
C ARG A 785 32.04 41.91 21.06
N PHE A 786 31.62 41.62 19.83
CA PHE A 786 32.30 41.84 18.57
C PHE A 786 31.33 42.52 17.61
#